data_AF-A0A917PMY5-F1
#
_entry.id   AF-A0A917PMY5-F1
#
_cell.length_a   1.000
_cell.length_b   1.000
_cell.length_c   1.000
_cell.angle_alpha   90.00
_cell.angle_beta   90.00
_cell.angle_gamma   90.00
#
_symmetry.space_group_name_H-M   'P 1'
#
loop_
_entity.id
_entity.type
_entity.pdbx_description
1 polymer ?
#
loop_
_entity_poly.entity_id
_entity_poly.type
_entity_poly.pdbx_seq_one_letter_code
_entity_poly.pdbx_strand_id
1 'polypeptide(L)'
;MTVMTYQPPELLHPQPAAGPSPLEGTALLDGPGPDAVLVSCTDGYAHLHGRTPQQLTGQTMPGVPDGPTVTRTLPDGRTVTLDVTRSALTLGGRVLTLENVRAVSLRPGRPAPDRDAPTGLGDRRAFEQDLEEELARAARHRYPVTVLTADLDGLKRVNDEHGHARGDDLLGTFARELRGQFRASDRLYRLGGDEFAAILAHADTTNVAQILMRVTAAMTHTRHATGLPGADVSAGYATFPGDSGSPGDLIRLANERMYGQKRAHRGVRPGQDCVTGQLDHTVQTVAQRTVRMTFALLAQATDPSAQDWAALLEAAVLTVPDAAAGQFWVRGPAGPGLDAFQLRAVTGLPDTDLGLTRTPDDTLALYGASAHDWQHGRPNIHARTDTDGAASPSTMDVPVVAEREVLAHLHLQGTPGRTFGPAATHAALEFAQQLAALLAGCARTQRETRRRQELETLAALNVALGRARTPAAVETVLTEQAASLLAAQTATYLKYDPVTDSLVPTVTVGRARTGQSALPRGVGVPWDAAERACILRSDDTHRDHPAPQHGRPGAALATLHAPLVSSSGQLLGVLAVGREASPFSDLDVTLAQAMTGAAATSLERSVEAVAVHQARTGALHAVGLALEARDFESPGHTARVVALAERFAESLALDADQKEALREGAYLHDIGKLSLPDEVLLKPGALTPQERVIMQTHARIGYDLSRSLPTLPEASLLIRHHHEWWNGSGYPDGLAGQHIPYLARVFTLVDVYDALTSDLPYKRAWTPREAAHGLRSLSGTQFDPTLLKAFLSLLKL
;
A
#
# COMPACT_ATOMS: atom_id res chain seq x y z
N MET A 1 -49.80 -18.35 39.04
CA MET A 1 -50.24 -19.76 38.93
C MET A 1 -48.98 -20.60 38.88
N THR A 2 -48.81 -21.46 39.87
CA THR A 2 -47.55 -22.08 40.28
C THR A 2 -47.60 -23.56 39.94
N VAL A 3 -46.55 -24.14 39.33
CA VAL A 3 -46.20 -25.59 39.45
C VAL A 3 -47.26 -26.56 38.83
N MET A 4 -47.10 -27.87 38.54
CA MET A 4 -46.09 -28.97 38.64
C MET A 4 -45.92 -29.61 37.23
N THR A 5 -44.99 -30.52 36.88
CA THR A 5 -43.56 -30.85 37.15
C THR A 5 -43.19 -32.06 36.26
N TYR A 6 -41.92 -32.27 35.93
CA TYR A 6 -41.28 -33.57 36.21
C TYR A 6 -39.74 -33.45 36.34
N GLN A 7 -39.14 -34.37 37.09
CA GLN A 7 -37.74 -34.35 37.55
C GLN A 7 -36.99 -35.64 37.07
N PRO A 8 -35.71 -35.89 37.44
CA PRO A 8 -34.74 -36.60 36.60
C PRO A 8 -34.59 -38.09 36.95
N PRO A 9 -33.53 -38.75 36.44
CA PRO A 9 -32.64 -39.44 37.38
C PRO A 9 -31.13 -39.21 37.17
N GLU A 10 -30.48 -38.99 38.31
CA GLU A 10 -29.16 -39.46 38.80
C GLU A 10 -28.00 -39.88 37.85
N LEU A 11 -26.92 -39.10 37.97
CA LEU A 11 -25.54 -39.50 38.33
C LEU A 11 -25.15 -41.00 38.29
N LEU A 12 -24.04 -41.28 37.58
CA LEU A 12 -23.01 -42.25 38.00
C LEU A 12 -21.65 -41.88 37.39
N HIS A 13 -20.68 -41.49 38.23
CA HIS A 13 -19.25 -41.47 37.87
C HIS A 13 -18.67 -42.89 38.05
N PRO A 14 -17.72 -43.31 37.19
CA PRO A 14 -16.32 -43.28 37.65
C PRO A 14 -15.27 -42.91 36.58
N GLN A 15 -14.10 -42.47 37.04
CA GLN A 15 -12.83 -42.43 36.28
C GLN A 15 -12.18 -43.84 36.24
N PRO A 16 -10.97 -44.04 35.65
CA PRO A 16 -10.57 -43.77 34.26
C PRO A 16 -9.89 -44.99 33.61
N ALA A 17 -9.99 -45.19 32.29
CA ALA A 17 -9.13 -46.15 31.59
C ALA A 17 -8.93 -45.84 30.08
N ALA A 18 -7.68 -46.01 29.64
CA ALA A 18 -7.15 -46.26 28.29
C ALA A 18 -8.01 -45.98 27.02
N GLY A 19 -7.40 -45.29 26.05
CA GLY A 19 -7.80 -45.38 24.63
C GLY A 19 -7.41 -46.73 23.99
N PRO A 20 -7.62 -46.95 22.66
CA PRO A 20 -7.60 -45.92 21.61
C PRO A 20 -8.72 -46.00 20.54
N SER A 21 -8.73 -44.99 19.64
CA SER A 21 -9.28 -44.99 18.27
C SER A 21 -10.80 -45.04 18.02
N PRO A 22 -11.35 -43.99 17.38
CA PRO A 22 -12.61 -44.05 16.64
C PRO A 22 -12.43 -43.72 15.14
N LEU A 23 -12.47 -44.73 14.27
CA LEU A 23 -12.80 -44.60 12.86
C LEU A 23 -13.61 -45.82 12.42
N GLU A 24 -14.92 -45.79 12.64
CA GLU A 24 -15.93 -46.49 11.82
C GLU A 24 -17.36 -46.13 12.30
N GLY A 25 -18.32 -46.10 11.37
CA GLY A 25 -19.75 -45.98 11.69
C GLY A 25 -20.37 -44.59 11.50
N THR A 26 -20.83 -44.28 10.28
CA THR A 26 -21.93 -43.32 10.07
C THR A 26 -22.93 -43.94 9.11
N ALA A 27 -24.11 -44.31 9.62
CA ALA A 27 -25.21 -44.77 8.78
C ALA A 27 -25.89 -43.57 8.11
N LEU A 28 -26.05 -43.63 6.79
CA LEU A 28 -26.88 -42.70 6.02
C LEU A 28 -28.33 -43.18 6.07
N LEU A 29 -29.23 -42.35 6.57
CA LEU A 29 -30.68 -42.47 6.36
C LEU A 29 -31.13 -41.44 5.32
N ASP A 30 -32.12 -41.81 4.51
CA ASP A 30 -32.49 -41.08 3.29
C ASP A 30 -33.20 -39.73 3.54
N GLY A 31 -32.64 -38.66 2.96
CA GLY A 31 -33.25 -37.33 2.82
C GLY A 31 -33.28 -36.46 4.09
N PRO A 32 -33.35 -35.11 3.98
CA PRO A 32 -33.82 -34.34 2.82
C PRO A 32 -32.93 -33.14 2.39
N GLY A 33 -32.95 -32.80 1.09
CA GLY A 33 -32.60 -31.45 0.57
C GLY A 33 -31.13 -31.00 0.65
N PRO A 34 -30.75 -29.93 -0.08
CA PRO A 34 -29.36 -29.43 -0.11
C PRO A 34 -28.95 -28.56 1.08
N ASP A 35 -29.87 -28.21 1.99
CA ASP A 35 -29.62 -27.33 3.15
C ASP A 35 -29.98 -28.06 4.47
N ALA A 36 -29.01 -28.76 5.06
CA ALA A 36 -29.12 -29.39 6.37
C ALA A 36 -28.10 -28.79 7.35
N VAL A 37 -28.59 -28.13 8.42
CA VAL A 37 -27.75 -27.52 9.46
C VAL A 37 -27.54 -28.51 10.59
N LEU A 38 -26.28 -28.78 10.95
CA LEU A 38 -25.89 -29.75 11.98
C LEU A 38 -25.13 -29.02 13.08
N VAL A 39 -25.73 -28.89 14.27
CA VAL A 39 -25.15 -28.13 15.39
C VAL A 39 -24.49 -29.08 16.38
N SER A 40 -23.19 -28.90 16.60
CA SER A 40 -22.42 -29.63 17.61
C SER A 40 -22.14 -28.72 18.82
N CYS A 41 -22.69 -29.07 19.98
CA CYS A 41 -22.23 -28.54 21.26
C CYS A 41 -21.23 -29.52 21.88
N THR A 42 -20.28 -29.02 22.68
CA THR A 42 -19.21 -29.83 23.31
C THR A 42 -19.69 -30.85 24.35
N ASP A 43 -21.00 -30.89 24.67
CA ASP A 43 -21.63 -31.84 25.58
C ASP A 43 -22.88 -32.50 24.96
N GLY A 44 -22.82 -32.88 23.67
CA GLY A 44 -23.82 -33.71 23.00
C GLY A 44 -24.67 -32.99 21.94
N TYR A 45 -25.13 -33.77 20.95
CA TYR A 45 -25.89 -33.27 19.80
C TYR A 45 -27.34 -32.94 20.14
N ALA A 46 -27.85 -31.83 19.62
CA ALA A 46 -29.27 -31.46 19.68
C ALA A 46 -29.78 -31.06 18.29
N HIS A 47 -30.82 -31.75 17.79
CA HIS A 47 -31.46 -31.43 16.52
C HIS A 47 -32.41 -30.23 16.65
N LEU A 48 -32.23 -29.22 15.80
CA LEU A 48 -33.18 -28.11 15.65
C LEU A 48 -33.97 -28.27 14.34
N HIS A 49 -35.23 -28.71 14.46
CA HIS A 49 -36.13 -28.79 13.30
C HIS A 49 -36.70 -27.41 12.93
N GLY A 50 -36.48 -27.00 11.67
CA GLY A 50 -37.49 -26.25 10.90
C GLY A 50 -37.59 -24.73 11.11
N ARG A 51 -36.50 -23.97 11.11
CA ARG A 51 -36.53 -22.51 10.88
C ARG A 51 -35.45 -22.05 9.91
N THR A 52 -35.79 -21.06 9.08
CA THR A 52 -34.91 -20.51 8.03
C THR A 52 -33.88 -19.52 8.60
N PRO A 53 -32.76 -19.24 7.89
CA PRO A 53 -31.62 -18.49 8.44
C PRO A 53 -31.89 -17.02 8.86
N GLN A 54 -33.05 -16.46 8.53
CA GLN A 54 -33.36 -15.03 8.68
C GLN A 54 -33.79 -14.61 10.11
N GLN A 55 -33.76 -15.51 11.11
CA GLN A 55 -34.18 -15.22 12.49
C GLN A 55 -33.06 -15.22 13.54
N LEU A 56 -31.78 -15.33 13.14
CA LEU A 56 -30.64 -15.28 14.06
C LEU A 56 -29.92 -13.91 13.98
N THR A 57 -30.31 -12.98 14.86
CA THR A 57 -29.61 -11.70 15.03
C THR A 57 -28.49 -11.82 16.06
N GLY A 58 -27.25 -12.01 15.58
CA GLY A 58 -26.04 -11.95 16.40
C GLY A 58 -24.90 -11.34 15.58
N GLN A 59 -24.12 -10.44 16.18
CA GLN A 59 -22.99 -9.80 15.50
C GLN A 59 -21.87 -10.83 15.25
N THR A 60 -21.51 -11.04 13.99
CA THR A 60 -20.30 -11.76 13.60
C THR A 60 -19.06 -10.96 13.98
N MET A 61 -18.28 -11.48 14.92
CA MET A 61 -16.94 -10.96 15.24
C MET A 61 -15.96 -11.38 14.14
N PRO A 62 -15.20 -10.46 13.53
CA PRO A 62 -14.15 -10.84 12.57
C PRO A 62 -12.97 -11.49 13.29
N GLY A 63 -12.51 -12.65 12.81
CA GLY A 63 -11.28 -13.29 13.32
C GLY A 63 -11.28 -14.81 13.52
N VAL A 64 -12.36 -15.53 13.21
CA VAL A 64 -12.35 -17.01 13.18
C VAL A 64 -11.96 -17.49 11.78
N PRO A 65 -10.91 -18.31 11.61
CA PRO A 65 -10.54 -18.85 10.30
C PRO A 65 -11.55 -19.92 9.84
N ASP A 66 -11.81 -19.96 8.53
CA ASP A 66 -12.69 -20.96 7.92
C ASP A 66 -12.16 -22.39 8.11
N GLY A 67 -13.09 -23.34 8.23
CA GLY A 67 -12.76 -24.76 8.34
C GLY A 67 -12.31 -25.35 6.99
N PRO A 68 -11.60 -26.50 7.00
CA PRO A 68 -11.17 -27.14 5.76
C PRO A 68 -12.37 -27.62 4.94
N THR A 69 -12.40 -27.26 3.65
CA THR A 69 -13.34 -27.81 2.67
C THR A 69 -13.17 -29.33 2.56
N VAL A 70 -14.21 -30.10 2.84
CA VAL A 70 -14.17 -31.57 2.82
C VAL A 70 -14.78 -32.10 1.53
N THR A 71 -14.01 -32.86 0.76
CA THR A 71 -14.49 -33.53 -0.46
C THR A 71 -14.63 -35.03 -0.20
N ARG A 72 -15.82 -35.58 -0.44
CA ARG A 72 -16.14 -37.00 -0.23
C ARG A 72 -16.75 -37.61 -1.50
N THR A 73 -16.23 -38.75 -1.91
CA THR A 73 -16.78 -39.55 -3.01
C THR A 73 -17.89 -40.45 -2.47
N LEU A 74 -19.05 -40.45 -3.12
CA LEU A 74 -20.16 -41.33 -2.84
C LEU A 74 -19.91 -42.72 -3.46
N PRO A 75 -20.57 -43.79 -2.98
CA PRO A 75 -20.39 -45.15 -3.51
C PRO A 75 -20.69 -45.32 -5.01
N ASP A 76 -21.46 -44.38 -5.59
CA ASP A 76 -21.80 -44.34 -7.02
C ASP A 76 -20.80 -43.55 -7.89
N GLY A 77 -19.66 -43.15 -7.33
CA GLY A 77 -18.59 -42.44 -8.04
C GLY A 77 -18.83 -40.93 -8.19
N ARG A 78 -19.96 -40.38 -7.74
CA ARG A 78 -20.15 -38.91 -7.68
C ARG A 78 -19.33 -38.32 -6.55
N THR A 79 -18.72 -37.15 -6.78
CA THR A 79 -17.96 -36.44 -5.75
C THR A 79 -18.75 -35.24 -5.24
N VAL A 80 -18.86 -35.13 -3.92
CA VAL A 80 -19.50 -34.00 -3.22
C VAL A 80 -18.44 -33.20 -2.48
N THR A 81 -18.39 -31.90 -2.71
CA THR A 81 -17.54 -30.96 -1.97
C THR A 81 -18.40 -30.14 -1.02
N LEU A 82 -18.04 -30.17 0.27
CA LEU A 82 -18.73 -29.50 1.38
C LEU A 82 -17.81 -28.40 1.94
N ASP A 83 -18.28 -27.16 1.94
CA ASP A 83 -17.63 -26.08 2.71
C ASP A 83 -18.19 -26.03 4.13
N VAL A 84 -17.32 -25.86 5.12
CA VAL A 84 -17.66 -25.79 6.54
C VAL A 84 -17.25 -24.42 7.09
N THR A 85 -18.22 -23.54 7.28
CA THR A 85 -18.01 -22.22 7.89
C THR A 85 -18.30 -22.27 9.39
N ARG A 86 -17.36 -21.78 10.21
CA ARG A 86 -17.48 -21.75 11.68
C ARG A 86 -17.78 -20.35 12.17
N SER A 87 -18.93 -20.18 12.83
CA SER A 87 -19.36 -18.90 13.42
C SER A 87 -19.49 -19.02 14.94
N ALA A 88 -18.89 -18.11 15.69
CA ALA A 88 -19.10 -18.00 17.13
C ALA A 88 -20.28 -17.06 17.42
N LEU A 89 -21.22 -17.48 18.27
CA LEU A 89 -22.40 -16.69 18.62
C LEU A 89 -22.62 -16.73 20.14
N THR A 90 -22.65 -15.55 20.76
CA THR A 90 -22.81 -15.42 22.22
C THR A 90 -24.29 -15.31 22.58
N LEU A 91 -24.81 -16.28 23.35
CA LEU A 91 -26.19 -16.28 23.82
C LEU A 91 -26.20 -16.37 25.36
N GLY A 92 -26.88 -15.43 26.03
CA GLY A 92 -26.99 -15.43 27.49
C GLY A 92 -25.66 -15.40 28.26
N GLY A 93 -24.60 -14.84 27.65
CA GLY A 93 -23.25 -14.79 28.24
C GLY A 93 -22.37 -16.03 28.02
N ARG A 94 -22.83 -17.05 27.27
CA ARG A 94 -22.02 -18.21 26.85
C ARG A 94 -21.77 -18.14 25.34
N VAL A 95 -20.54 -18.46 24.93
CA VAL A 95 -20.16 -18.53 23.51
C VAL A 95 -20.51 -19.93 22.99
N LEU A 96 -21.31 -20.00 21.92
CA LEU A 96 -21.61 -21.22 21.18
C LEU A 96 -20.90 -21.19 19.83
N THR A 97 -20.50 -22.35 19.31
CA THR A 97 -19.90 -22.48 17.98
C THR A 97 -20.89 -23.15 17.04
N LEU A 98 -21.21 -22.48 15.94
CA LEU A 98 -22.09 -22.98 14.87
C LEU A 98 -21.24 -23.39 13.68
N GLU A 99 -21.43 -24.63 13.22
CA GLU A 99 -20.82 -25.14 11.98
C GLU A 99 -21.88 -25.17 10.88
N ASN A 100 -21.76 -24.30 9.89
CA ASN A 100 -22.62 -24.28 8.71
C ASN A 100 -21.94 -25.08 7.59
N VAL A 101 -22.51 -26.22 7.23
CA VAL A 101 -22.03 -27.07 6.13
C VAL A 101 -22.88 -26.80 4.88
N ARG A 102 -22.24 -26.37 3.79
CA ARG A 102 -22.92 -26.12 2.51
C ARG A 102 -22.33 -26.98 1.40
N ALA A 103 -23.19 -27.67 0.64
CA ALA A 103 -22.76 -28.42 -0.55
C ALA A 103 -22.51 -27.46 -1.71
N VAL A 104 -21.27 -27.44 -2.23
CA VAL A 104 -20.81 -26.44 -3.21
C VAL A 104 -20.86 -26.97 -4.65
N SER A 105 -20.72 -28.28 -4.86
CA SER A 105 -20.81 -28.87 -6.20
C SER A 105 -21.18 -30.36 -6.18
N LEU A 106 -21.96 -30.77 -7.18
CA LEU A 106 -22.21 -32.16 -7.57
C LEU A 106 -21.68 -32.32 -9.01
N ARG A 107 -20.62 -33.12 -9.19
CA ARG A 107 -20.08 -33.44 -10.52
C ARG A 107 -20.30 -34.93 -10.84
N PRO A 108 -20.68 -35.30 -12.08
CA PRO A 108 -20.71 -36.69 -12.52
C PRO A 108 -19.28 -37.27 -12.57
N GLY A 109 -19.14 -38.58 -12.30
CA GLY A 109 -17.84 -39.26 -12.21
C GLY A 109 -17.08 -39.27 -13.54
N ARG A 110 -15.75 -39.05 -13.47
CA ARG A 110 -14.81 -39.01 -14.61
C ARG A 110 -14.61 -40.44 -15.17
N PRO A 111 -14.61 -40.67 -16.50
CA PRO A 111 -14.00 -41.88 -17.05
C PRO A 111 -12.49 -41.89 -16.75
N ALA A 112 -11.88 -43.06 -16.65
CA ALA A 112 -10.45 -43.15 -16.35
C ALA A 112 -9.60 -42.45 -17.45
N PRO A 113 -8.53 -41.72 -17.09
CA PRO A 113 -7.66 -41.10 -18.08
C PRO A 113 -6.91 -42.16 -18.88
N ASP A 114 -6.85 -41.99 -20.21
CA ASP A 114 -6.02 -42.80 -21.09
C ASP A 114 -4.54 -42.67 -20.69
N ARG A 115 -3.83 -43.80 -20.69
CA ARG A 115 -2.41 -43.90 -20.32
C ARG A 115 -1.60 -44.33 -21.52
N ASP A 116 -0.39 -43.79 -21.65
CA ASP A 116 0.58 -44.23 -22.65
C ASP A 116 1.01 -45.69 -22.36
N ALA A 117 0.68 -46.63 -23.26
CA ALA A 117 0.89 -48.06 -23.01
C ALA A 117 2.35 -48.47 -22.76
N PRO A 118 3.37 -47.89 -23.43
CA PRO A 118 4.78 -48.20 -23.14
C PRO A 118 5.32 -47.66 -21.80
N THR A 119 4.79 -46.55 -21.27
CA THR A 119 5.36 -45.87 -20.08
C THR A 119 4.45 -45.82 -18.84
N GLY A 120 3.14 -46.04 -19.00
CA GLY A 120 2.15 -45.95 -17.92
C GLY A 120 1.87 -44.54 -17.39
N LEU A 121 2.48 -43.52 -18.00
CA LEU A 121 2.27 -42.10 -17.70
C LEU A 121 0.98 -41.57 -18.35
N GLY A 122 0.54 -40.37 -17.95
CA GLY A 122 -0.57 -39.68 -18.60
C GLY A 122 -0.18 -39.19 -20.01
N ASP A 123 -1.15 -39.10 -20.91
CA ASP A 123 -0.94 -38.60 -22.28
C ASP A 123 -0.96 -37.05 -22.36
N ARG A 124 -0.81 -36.51 -23.58
CA ARG A 124 -0.87 -35.06 -23.83
C ARG A 124 -2.21 -34.43 -23.44
N ARG A 125 -3.34 -35.14 -23.60
CA ARG A 125 -4.68 -34.63 -23.23
C ARG A 125 -4.82 -34.52 -21.72
N ALA A 126 -4.34 -35.52 -20.99
CA ALA A 126 -4.29 -35.50 -19.53
C ALA A 126 -3.40 -34.35 -19.02
N PHE A 127 -2.25 -34.11 -19.65
CA PHE A 127 -1.35 -32.99 -19.29
C PHE A 127 -2.03 -31.62 -19.45
N GLU A 128 -2.64 -31.36 -20.61
CA GLU A 128 -3.28 -30.06 -20.90
C GLU A 128 -4.43 -29.77 -19.92
N GLN A 129 -5.31 -30.75 -19.68
CA GLN A 129 -6.40 -30.62 -18.71
C GLN A 129 -5.88 -30.40 -17.28
N ASP A 130 -4.98 -31.27 -16.82
CA ASP A 130 -4.51 -31.27 -15.44
C ASP A 130 -3.68 -30.00 -15.12
N LEU A 131 -3.06 -29.37 -16.12
CA LEU A 131 -2.35 -28.10 -16.00
C LEU A 131 -3.31 -26.92 -15.82
N GLU A 132 -4.37 -26.84 -16.62
CA GLU A 132 -5.37 -25.78 -16.49
C GLU A 132 -6.08 -25.85 -15.13
N GLU A 133 -6.45 -27.06 -14.69
CA GLU A 133 -7.03 -27.30 -13.36
C GLU A 133 -6.07 -26.89 -12.22
N GLU A 134 -4.77 -27.19 -12.35
CA GLU A 134 -3.78 -26.84 -11.32
C GLU A 134 -3.46 -25.35 -11.27
N LEU A 135 -3.34 -24.68 -12.42
CA LEU A 135 -3.12 -23.23 -12.47
C LEU A 135 -4.33 -22.46 -11.91
N ALA A 136 -5.56 -22.92 -12.20
CA ALA A 136 -6.77 -22.37 -11.60
C ALA A 136 -6.84 -22.59 -10.08
N ARG A 137 -6.21 -23.65 -9.55
CA ARG A 137 -6.09 -23.90 -8.10
C ARG A 137 -4.98 -23.04 -7.48
N ALA A 138 -3.83 -22.96 -8.12
CA ALA A 138 -2.67 -22.18 -7.73
C ALA A 138 -2.97 -20.67 -7.65
N ALA A 139 -3.71 -20.13 -8.62
CA ALA A 139 -4.18 -18.74 -8.61
C ALA A 139 -5.10 -18.43 -7.41
N ARG A 140 -5.99 -19.37 -7.05
CA ARG A 140 -6.92 -19.22 -5.90
C ARG A 140 -6.21 -19.32 -4.55
N HIS A 141 -5.24 -20.23 -4.41
CA HIS A 141 -4.54 -20.47 -3.13
C HIS A 141 -3.14 -19.83 -3.06
N ARG A 142 -2.77 -19.01 -4.04
CA ARG A 142 -1.51 -18.24 -4.13
C ARG A 142 -0.24 -19.08 -3.90
N TYR A 143 -0.12 -20.21 -4.59
CA TYR A 143 1.11 -21.02 -4.58
C TYR A 143 1.73 -21.13 -5.99
N PRO A 144 3.04 -21.38 -6.10
CA PRO A 144 3.71 -21.49 -7.40
C PRO A 144 3.51 -22.88 -8.03
N VAL A 145 3.49 -22.93 -9.36
CA VAL A 145 3.42 -24.18 -10.14
C VAL A 145 4.48 -24.14 -11.23
N THR A 146 5.35 -25.15 -11.28
CA THR A 146 6.35 -25.27 -12.33
C THR A 146 5.96 -26.35 -13.33
N VAL A 147 5.91 -25.97 -14.61
CA VAL A 147 5.81 -26.87 -15.76
C VAL A 147 7.21 -27.24 -16.19
N LEU A 148 7.48 -28.53 -16.36
CA LEU A 148 8.72 -29.07 -16.89
C LEU A 148 8.42 -29.77 -18.23
N THR A 149 9.29 -29.58 -19.22
CA THR A 149 9.29 -30.27 -20.51
C THR A 149 10.66 -30.88 -20.73
N ALA A 150 10.72 -32.16 -21.12
CA ALA A 150 11.97 -32.88 -21.35
C ALA A 150 11.90 -33.73 -22.62
N ASP A 151 13.04 -33.93 -23.27
CA ASP A 151 13.16 -34.58 -24.58
C ASP A 151 14.40 -35.47 -24.60
N LEU A 152 14.23 -36.74 -24.99
CA LEU A 152 15.31 -37.73 -25.06
C LEU A 152 16.16 -37.57 -26.33
N ASP A 153 17.34 -36.97 -26.15
CA ASP A 153 18.30 -36.73 -27.21
C ASP A 153 18.83 -38.04 -27.81
N GLY A 154 18.48 -38.26 -29.08
CA GLY A 154 19.02 -39.34 -29.90
C GLY A 154 18.19 -40.61 -29.94
N LEU A 155 16.94 -40.62 -29.45
CA LEU A 155 16.04 -41.78 -29.50
C LEU A 155 15.95 -42.41 -30.91
N LYS A 156 15.86 -41.57 -31.96
CA LYS A 156 15.85 -42.07 -33.34
C LYS A 156 17.12 -42.87 -33.69
N ARG A 157 18.31 -42.39 -33.29
CA ARG A 157 19.57 -43.12 -33.52
C ARG A 157 19.57 -44.47 -32.78
N VAL A 158 19.06 -44.51 -31.55
CA VAL A 158 18.91 -45.77 -30.80
C VAL A 158 17.98 -46.75 -31.53
N ASN A 159 16.86 -46.26 -32.07
CA ASN A 159 15.94 -47.08 -32.87
C ASN A 159 16.58 -47.57 -34.18
N ASP A 160 17.30 -46.69 -34.90
CA ASP A 160 17.92 -46.99 -36.19
C ASP A 160 19.12 -47.96 -36.04
N GLU A 161 19.88 -47.88 -34.94
CA GLU A 161 21.06 -48.71 -34.68
C GLU A 161 20.76 -50.01 -33.90
N HIS A 162 19.80 -49.99 -32.97
CA HIS A 162 19.54 -51.08 -32.02
C HIS A 162 18.09 -51.63 -32.06
N GLY A 163 17.26 -51.10 -32.97
CA GLY A 163 15.87 -51.51 -33.17
C GLY A 163 14.87 -50.87 -32.19
N HIS A 164 13.62 -50.70 -32.65
CA HIS A 164 12.55 -50.04 -31.88
C HIS A 164 12.33 -50.62 -30.48
N ALA A 165 12.40 -51.95 -30.32
CA ALA A 165 12.26 -52.58 -29.01
C ALA A 165 13.30 -52.12 -27.97
N ARG A 166 14.50 -51.72 -28.40
CA ARG A 166 15.54 -51.17 -27.50
C ARG A 166 15.27 -49.71 -27.12
N GLY A 167 14.70 -48.93 -28.05
CA GLY A 167 14.23 -47.57 -27.77
C GLY A 167 12.98 -47.53 -26.89
N ASP A 168 12.07 -48.51 -27.02
CA ASP A 168 10.92 -48.66 -26.14
C ASP A 168 11.36 -49.00 -24.69
N ASP A 169 12.36 -49.86 -24.50
CA ASP A 169 12.93 -50.08 -23.15
C ASP A 169 13.72 -48.87 -22.63
N LEU A 170 14.34 -48.07 -23.50
CA LEU A 170 14.95 -46.79 -23.11
C LEU A 170 13.88 -45.81 -22.60
N LEU A 171 12.77 -45.67 -23.32
CA LEU A 171 11.61 -44.84 -22.95
C LEU A 171 10.96 -45.32 -21.64
N GLY A 172 10.70 -46.62 -21.52
CA GLY A 172 10.08 -47.23 -20.35
C GLY A 172 10.97 -47.16 -19.11
N THR A 173 12.28 -47.31 -19.28
CA THR A 173 13.24 -47.17 -18.17
C THR A 173 13.45 -45.71 -17.78
N PHE A 174 13.52 -44.77 -18.74
CA PHE A 174 13.55 -43.34 -18.42
C PHE A 174 12.29 -42.91 -17.65
N ALA A 175 11.10 -43.30 -18.10
CA ALA A 175 9.85 -43.00 -17.40
C ALA A 175 9.84 -43.53 -15.95
N ARG A 176 10.44 -44.70 -15.71
CA ARG A 176 10.55 -45.34 -14.40
C ARG A 176 11.54 -44.60 -13.48
N GLU A 177 12.73 -44.29 -13.97
CA GLU A 177 13.73 -43.52 -13.23
C GLU A 177 13.25 -42.10 -12.94
N LEU A 178 12.65 -41.43 -13.94
CA LEU A 178 12.07 -40.09 -13.79
C LEU A 178 11.00 -40.10 -12.68
N ARG A 179 10.10 -41.09 -12.68
CA ARG A 179 9.10 -41.27 -11.62
C ARG A 179 9.71 -41.49 -10.23
N GLY A 180 10.88 -42.11 -10.14
CA GLY A 180 11.61 -42.29 -8.88
C GLY A 180 12.21 -40.99 -8.31
N GLN A 181 12.44 -39.96 -9.13
CA GLN A 181 13.02 -38.69 -8.72
C GLN A 181 12.00 -37.63 -8.26
N PHE A 182 10.72 -37.84 -8.55
CA PHE A 182 9.63 -36.90 -8.24
C PHE A 182 8.69 -37.45 -7.16
N ARG A 183 7.96 -36.56 -6.47
CA ARG A 183 7.06 -36.92 -5.37
C ARG A 183 5.78 -37.56 -5.91
N ALA A 184 5.06 -38.31 -5.07
CA ALA A 184 3.75 -38.85 -5.44
C ALA A 184 2.68 -37.77 -5.75
N SER A 185 2.91 -36.53 -5.31
CA SER A 185 2.10 -35.35 -5.66
C SER A 185 2.41 -34.76 -7.04
N ASP A 186 3.58 -35.06 -7.58
CA ASP A 186 4.10 -34.49 -8.82
C ASP A 186 3.55 -35.33 -9.98
N ARG A 187 2.90 -34.68 -10.96
CA ARG A 187 2.25 -35.40 -12.05
C ARG A 187 3.17 -35.45 -13.27
N LEU A 188 3.33 -36.65 -13.83
CA LEU A 188 4.25 -36.96 -14.93
C LEU A 188 3.50 -37.50 -16.14
N TYR A 189 3.91 -37.03 -17.32
CA TYR A 189 3.23 -37.25 -18.60
C TYR A 189 4.23 -37.56 -19.70
N ARG A 190 3.78 -38.25 -20.74
CA ARG A 190 4.47 -38.39 -22.02
C ARG A 190 3.64 -37.69 -23.09
N LEU A 191 4.22 -36.68 -23.73
CA LEU A 191 3.49 -35.86 -24.71
C LEU A 191 3.50 -36.49 -26.12
N GLY A 192 4.48 -37.36 -26.39
CA GLY A 192 4.58 -38.17 -27.61
C GLY A 192 6.05 -38.40 -28.01
N GLY A 193 6.35 -39.50 -28.69
CA GLY A 193 7.73 -39.77 -29.16
C GLY A 193 8.75 -39.81 -28.02
N ASP A 194 9.74 -38.93 -28.10
CA ASP A 194 10.80 -38.64 -27.13
C ASP A 194 10.43 -37.57 -26.06
N GLU A 195 9.24 -36.95 -26.14
CA GLU A 195 8.81 -35.84 -25.27
C GLU A 195 8.08 -36.29 -23.98
N PHE A 196 8.52 -35.75 -22.85
CA PHE A 196 7.99 -35.93 -21.50
C PHE A 196 7.65 -34.58 -20.85
N ALA A 197 6.74 -34.56 -19.89
CA ALA A 197 6.40 -33.36 -19.13
C ALA A 197 6.06 -33.65 -17.66
N ALA A 198 6.20 -32.63 -16.80
CA ALA A 198 5.76 -32.67 -15.42
C ALA A 198 5.00 -31.41 -15.00
N ILE A 199 4.06 -31.57 -14.07
CA ILE A 199 3.37 -30.50 -13.36
C ILE A 199 3.74 -30.60 -11.88
N LEU A 200 4.47 -29.60 -11.39
CA LEU A 200 5.07 -29.57 -10.06
C LEU A 200 4.37 -28.50 -9.21
N ALA A 201 3.45 -28.92 -8.35
CA ALA A 201 2.74 -28.03 -7.43
C ALA A 201 3.63 -27.59 -6.27
N HIS A 202 3.52 -26.33 -5.85
CA HIS A 202 4.37 -25.69 -4.85
C HIS A 202 5.87 -25.65 -5.21
N ALA A 203 6.19 -25.76 -6.50
CA ALA A 203 7.54 -25.59 -7.02
C ALA A 203 7.68 -24.23 -7.70
N ASP A 204 8.60 -23.41 -7.20
CA ASP A 204 8.94 -22.09 -7.75
C ASP A 204 10.27 -22.09 -8.53
N THR A 205 10.66 -20.90 -9.00
CA THR A 205 11.92 -20.64 -9.69
C THR A 205 13.16 -20.91 -8.85
N THR A 206 13.06 -20.97 -7.51
CA THR A 206 14.21 -21.25 -6.63
C THR A 206 14.62 -22.73 -6.66
N ASN A 207 13.65 -23.63 -6.86
CA ASN A 207 13.86 -25.08 -6.87
C ASN A 207 14.24 -25.65 -8.24
N VAL A 208 14.27 -24.81 -9.29
CA VAL A 208 14.58 -25.16 -10.68
C VAL A 208 15.85 -25.98 -10.84
N ALA A 209 16.94 -25.56 -10.19
CA ALA A 209 18.22 -26.25 -10.28
C ALA A 209 18.10 -27.71 -9.84
N GLN A 210 17.41 -27.96 -8.73
CA GLN A 210 17.15 -29.30 -8.20
C GLN A 210 16.24 -30.12 -9.13
N ILE A 211 15.24 -29.49 -9.74
CA ILE A 211 14.32 -30.13 -10.70
C ILE A 211 15.10 -30.61 -11.93
N LEU A 212 15.95 -29.77 -12.53
CA LEU A 212 16.76 -30.14 -13.69
C LEU A 212 17.86 -31.16 -13.34
N MET A 213 18.45 -31.07 -12.14
CA MET A 213 19.37 -32.10 -11.63
C MET A 213 18.69 -33.46 -11.49
N ARG A 214 17.43 -33.53 -11.03
CA ARG A 214 16.66 -34.77 -10.94
C ARG A 214 16.40 -35.42 -12.30
N VAL A 215 16.03 -34.62 -13.32
CA VAL A 215 15.89 -35.12 -14.70
C VAL A 215 17.21 -35.66 -15.24
N THR A 216 18.31 -34.96 -14.96
CA THR A 216 19.67 -35.38 -15.37
C THR A 216 20.08 -36.67 -14.65
N ALA A 217 19.80 -36.80 -13.36
CA ALA A 217 20.07 -38.01 -12.57
C ALA A 217 19.26 -39.21 -13.06
N ALA A 218 17.96 -39.03 -13.35
CA ALA A 218 17.13 -40.06 -13.97
C ALA A 218 17.72 -40.54 -15.31
N MET A 219 18.24 -39.63 -16.12
CA MET A 219 18.90 -40.00 -17.38
C MET A 219 20.22 -40.75 -17.15
N THR A 220 21.06 -40.32 -16.20
CA THR A 220 22.29 -41.03 -15.83
C THR A 220 22.00 -42.46 -15.39
N HIS A 221 21.02 -42.67 -14.51
CA HIS A 221 20.57 -44.01 -14.10
C HIS A 221 20.07 -44.82 -15.31
N THR A 222 19.27 -44.19 -16.18
CA THR A 222 18.76 -44.82 -17.40
C THR A 222 19.88 -45.29 -18.33
N ARG A 223 20.93 -44.48 -18.55
CA ARG A 223 22.11 -44.89 -19.34
C ARG A 223 22.79 -46.13 -18.76
N HIS A 224 22.97 -46.16 -17.43
CA HIS A 224 23.57 -47.32 -16.74
C HIS A 224 22.69 -48.57 -16.82
N ALA A 225 21.38 -48.44 -16.60
CA ALA A 225 20.44 -49.55 -16.65
C ALA A 225 20.24 -50.12 -18.07
N THR A 226 20.31 -49.27 -19.11
CA THR A 226 20.09 -49.69 -20.50
C THR A 226 21.37 -50.06 -21.26
N GLY A 227 22.55 -49.67 -20.76
CA GLY A 227 23.83 -49.86 -21.45
C GLY A 227 24.04 -48.90 -22.62
N LEU A 228 23.33 -47.77 -22.66
CA LEU A 228 23.36 -46.78 -23.76
C LEU A 228 24.01 -45.46 -23.29
N PRO A 229 25.35 -45.37 -23.22
CA PRO A 229 26.04 -44.20 -22.66
C PRO A 229 25.87 -42.91 -23.47
N GLY A 230 25.52 -43.04 -24.77
CA GLY A 230 25.37 -41.92 -25.71
C GLY A 230 23.95 -41.38 -25.89
N ALA A 231 22.98 -41.78 -25.05
CA ALA A 231 21.66 -41.16 -25.00
C ALA A 231 21.64 -40.03 -23.96
N ASP A 232 21.03 -38.88 -24.26
CA ASP A 232 20.96 -37.74 -23.33
C ASP A 232 19.52 -37.22 -23.12
N VAL A 233 19.34 -36.21 -22.29
CA VAL A 233 18.06 -35.51 -22.10
C VAL A 233 18.25 -34.00 -22.13
N SER A 234 17.47 -33.32 -22.96
CA SER A 234 17.31 -31.86 -22.93
C SER A 234 16.07 -31.50 -22.13
N ALA A 235 16.13 -30.50 -21.25
CA ALA A 235 15.02 -30.12 -20.38
C ALA A 235 14.86 -28.60 -20.24
N GLY A 236 13.62 -28.16 -20.15
CA GLY A 236 13.22 -26.76 -19.95
C GLY A 236 12.01 -26.65 -19.04
N TYR A 237 11.78 -25.49 -18.48
CA TYR A 237 10.72 -25.28 -17.50
C TYR A 237 10.13 -23.87 -17.60
N ALA A 238 8.93 -23.67 -17.06
CA ALA A 238 8.37 -22.35 -16.79
C ALA A 238 7.50 -22.37 -15.52
N THR A 239 7.48 -21.27 -14.77
CA THR A 239 6.85 -21.22 -13.44
C THR A 239 5.74 -20.18 -13.37
N PHE A 240 4.54 -20.59 -12.97
CA PHE A 240 3.46 -19.70 -12.54
C PHE A 240 3.71 -19.22 -11.09
N PRO A 241 3.46 -17.94 -10.74
CA PRO A 241 3.07 -16.83 -11.63
C PRO A 241 4.27 -16.07 -12.24
N GLY A 242 5.51 -16.46 -11.92
CA GLY A 242 6.71 -15.65 -12.20
C GLY A 242 7.09 -15.48 -13.69
N ASP A 243 6.90 -16.52 -14.51
CA ASP A 243 7.17 -16.49 -15.96
C ASP A 243 5.94 -16.06 -16.78
N SER A 244 4.75 -16.59 -16.45
CA SER A 244 3.47 -16.22 -17.09
C SER A 244 2.27 -16.70 -16.27
N GLY A 245 1.12 -16.05 -16.48
CA GLY A 245 -0.20 -16.47 -16.01
C GLY A 245 -0.98 -17.38 -16.97
N SER A 246 -0.50 -17.56 -18.21
CA SER A 246 -1.18 -18.31 -19.28
C SER A 246 -0.63 -19.74 -19.41
N PRO A 247 -1.46 -20.80 -19.38
CA PRO A 247 -1.01 -22.18 -19.56
C PRO A 247 -0.21 -22.38 -20.87
N GLY A 248 -0.67 -21.76 -21.96
CA GLY A 248 -0.01 -21.87 -23.27
C GLY A 248 1.37 -21.20 -23.32
N ASP A 249 1.55 -20.06 -22.64
CA ASP A 249 2.85 -19.39 -22.57
C ASP A 249 3.85 -20.13 -21.68
N LEU A 250 3.39 -20.77 -20.60
CA LEU A 250 4.24 -21.62 -19.75
C LEU A 250 4.77 -22.82 -20.56
N ILE A 251 3.91 -23.50 -21.32
CA ILE A 251 4.32 -24.60 -22.22
C ILE A 251 5.30 -24.08 -23.29
N ARG A 252 4.99 -22.95 -23.93
CA ARG A 252 5.85 -22.34 -24.96
C ARG A 252 7.24 -22.01 -24.42
N LEU A 253 7.32 -21.35 -23.27
CA LEU A 253 8.58 -20.91 -22.67
C LEU A 253 9.42 -22.09 -22.14
N ALA A 254 8.77 -23.11 -21.57
CA ALA A 254 9.43 -24.36 -21.18
C ALA A 254 10.07 -25.05 -22.40
N ASN A 255 9.32 -25.18 -23.49
CA ASN A 255 9.81 -25.71 -24.76
C ASN A 255 10.94 -24.87 -25.36
N GLU A 256 10.83 -23.54 -25.40
CA GLU A 256 11.90 -22.65 -25.89
C GLU A 256 13.22 -22.85 -25.12
N ARG A 257 13.14 -22.96 -23.79
CA ARG A 257 14.30 -23.24 -22.91
C ARG A 257 14.88 -24.64 -23.18
N MET A 258 14.03 -25.66 -23.37
CA MET A 258 14.43 -27.03 -23.71
C MET A 258 15.14 -27.10 -25.08
N TYR A 259 14.57 -26.46 -26.12
CA TYR A 259 15.18 -26.38 -27.45
C TYR A 259 16.51 -25.61 -27.44
N GLY A 260 16.66 -24.63 -26.55
CA GLY A 260 17.94 -23.97 -26.28
C GLY A 260 19.02 -24.96 -25.83
N GLN A 261 18.72 -25.82 -24.86
CA GLN A 261 19.63 -26.89 -24.41
C GLN A 261 19.92 -27.92 -25.52
N LYS A 262 18.88 -28.36 -26.23
CA LYS A 262 18.99 -29.34 -27.34
C LYS A 262 19.92 -28.89 -28.47
N ARG A 263 20.00 -27.58 -28.72
CA ARG A 263 20.95 -26.98 -29.66
C ARG A 263 22.39 -26.99 -29.13
N ALA A 264 22.61 -26.82 -27.84
CA ALA A 264 23.93 -26.88 -27.22
C ALA A 264 24.50 -28.32 -27.25
N HIS A 265 23.68 -29.32 -26.91
CA HIS A 265 24.08 -30.74 -26.95
C HIS A 265 24.56 -31.19 -28.35
N ARG A 266 23.92 -30.68 -29.42
CA ARG A 266 24.30 -30.99 -30.82
C ARG A 266 25.56 -30.28 -31.32
N GLY A 267 26.12 -29.34 -30.56
CA GLY A 267 27.31 -28.56 -30.94
C GLY A 267 28.65 -29.27 -30.70
N VAL A 268 28.68 -30.34 -29.90
CA VAL A 268 29.91 -31.02 -29.49
C VAL A 268 30.27 -32.13 -30.48
N ARG A 269 31.46 -32.04 -31.11
CA ARG A 269 32.00 -33.13 -31.94
C ARG A 269 32.82 -34.10 -31.08
N PRO A 270 32.56 -35.41 -31.11
CA PRO A 270 33.35 -36.38 -30.35
C PRO A 270 34.62 -36.80 -31.12
N GLY A 271 35.80 -36.56 -30.54
CA GLY A 271 37.05 -37.14 -31.02
C GLY A 271 38.30 -36.28 -30.89
N GLN A 272 38.84 -36.16 -29.67
CA GLN A 272 40.26 -36.44 -29.36
C GLN A 272 40.55 -36.25 -27.86
N ASP A 273 41.16 -37.29 -27.28
CA ASP A 273 42.04 -37.36 -26.10
C ASP A 273 41.61 -36.98 -24.65
N CYS A 274 41.90 -37.95 -23.78
CA CYS A 274 42.24 -37.88 -22.34
C CYS A 274 41.13 -37.77 -21.26
N VAL A 275 40.98 -38.90 -20.54
CA VAL A 275 39.96 -39.25 -19.52
C VAL A 275 40.14 -38.54 -18.15
N THR A 276 40.97 -37.51 -18.06
CA THR A 276 41.19 -36.75 -16.80
C THR A 276 40.58 -35.35 -16.79
N GLY A 277 40.19 -34.78 -17.94
CA GLY A 277 39.60 -33.43 -18.01
C GLY A 277 38.08 -33.32 -17.82
N GLN A 278 37.34 -34.44 -17.85
CA GLN A 278 35.88 -34.42 -17.83
C GLN A 278 35.26 -34.07 -16.47
N LEU A 279 35.96 -34.34 -15.36
CA LEU A 279 35.49 -33.96 -14.03
C LEU A 279 35.60 -32.44 -13.81
N ASP A 280 36.77 -31.84 -14.10
CA ASP A 280 36.99 -30.40 -13.96
C ASP A 280 36.04 -29.58 -14.83
N HIS A 281 35.89 -29.92 -16.12
CA HIS A 281 35.01 -29.15 -17.01
C HIS A 281 33.53 -29.25 -16.59
N THR A 282 33.10 -30.37 -16.01
CA THR A 282 31.72 -30.53 -15.50
C THR A 282 31.51 -29.75 -14.21
N VAL A 283 32.45 -29.82 -13.26
CA VAL A 283 32.43 -29.02 -12.02
C VAL A 283 32.45 -27.53 -12.34
N GLN A 284 33.31 -27.08 -13.25
CA GLN A 284 33.42 -25.68 -13.65
C GLN A 284 32.16 -25.18 -14.37
N THR A 285 31.53 -26.00 -15.23
CA THR A 285 30.26 -25.65 -15.89
C THR A 285 29.09 -25.57 -14.89
N VAL A 286 29.04 -26.49 -13.92
CA VAL A 286 28.04 -26.45 -12.82
C VAL A 286 28.27 -25.22 -11.95
N ALA A 287 29.51 -24.94 -11.56
CA ALA A 287 29.85 -23.78 -10.75
C ALA A 287 29.55 -22.45 -11.47
N GLN A 288 29.88 -22.31 -12.76
CA GLN A 288 29.47 -21.17 -13.59
C GLN A 288 27.95 -21.02 -13.72
N ARG A 289 27.20 -22.14 -13.77
CA ARG A 289 25.72 -22.11 -13.79
C ARG A 289 25.13 -21.70 -12.45
N THR A 290 25.72 -22.16 -11.33
CA THR A 290 25.37 -21.72 -9.97
C THR A 290 25.66 -20.24 -9.80
N VAL A 291 26.86 -19.76 -10.17
CA VAL A 291 27.24 -18.34 -10.21
C VAL A 291 26.20 -17.51 -10.96
N ARG A 292 25.82 -17.91 -12.18
CA ARG A 292 24.80 -17.20 -12.98
C ARG A 292 23.41 -17.19 -12.33
N MET A 293 23.02 -18.24 -11.62
CA MET A 293 21.76 -18.26 -10.86
C MET A 293 21.82 -17.39 -9.61
N THR A 294 22.94 -17.40 -8.87
CA THR A 294 23.18 -16.47 -7.75
C THR A 294 23.12 -15.02 -8.24
N PHE A 295 23.76 -14.69 -9.37
CA PHE A 295 23.63 -13.38 -10.00
C PHE A 295 22.17 -13.06 -10.40
N ALA A 296 21.41 -14.00 -10.97
CA ALA A 296 20.02 -13.77 -11.36
C ALA A 296 19.05 -13.59 -10.18
N LEU A 297 19.34 -14.20 -9.02
CA LEU A 297 18.60 -14.01 -7.77
C LEU A 297 18.96 -12.66 -7.12
N LEU A 298 20.25 -12.34 -7.04
CA LEU A 298 20.73 -11.12 -6.41
C LEU A 298 20.45 -9.86 -7.24
N ALA A 299 20.30 -9.96 -8.56
CA ALA A 299 19.87 -8.84 -9.41
C ALA A 299 18.43 -8.36 -9.09
N GLN A 300 17.66 -9.13 -8.31
CA GLN A 300 16.33 -8.76 -7.82
C GLN A 300 16.37 -8.19 -6.38
N ALA A 301 17.51 -8.25 -5.70
CA ALA A 301 17.69 -7.69 -4.36
C ALA A 301 17.99 -6.19 -4.43
N THR A 302 17.30 -5.39 -3.62
CA THR A 302 17.54 -3.94 -3.50
C THR A 302 18.81 -3.61 -2.72
N ASP A 303 19.24 -4.47 -1.79
CA ASP A 303 20.53 -4.39 -1.08
C ASP A 303 20.96 -5.83 -0.71
N PRO A 304 22.06 -6.37 -1.27
CA PRO A 304 22.51 -7.73 -0.97
C PRO A 304 23.02 -7.84 0.48
N SER A 305 22.60 -8.90 1.18
CA SER A 305 22.99 -9.17 2.55
C SER A 305 24.46 -9.61 2.67
N ALA A 306 25.00 -9.62 3.90
CA ALA A 306 26.33 -10.16 4.17
C ALA A 306 26.49 -11.63 3.73
N GLN A 307 25.42 -12.43 3.76
CA GLN A 307 25.42 -13.81 3.29
C GLN A 307 25.47 -13.88 1.75
N ASP A 308 24.81 -12.94 1.07
CA ASP A 308 24.83 -12.85 -0.39
C ASP A 308 26.21 -12.46 -0.92
N TRP A 309 26.87 -11.50 -0.27
CA TRP A 309 28.25 -11.13 -0.60
C TRP A 309 29.24 -12.27 -0.34
N ALA A 310 29.06 -13.02 0.75
CA ALA A 310 29.87 -14.20 1.04
C ALA A 310 29.69 -15.30 -0.02
N ALA A 311 28.44 -15.62 -0.37
CA ALA A 311 28.12 -16.62 -1.40
C ALA A 311 28.66 -16.24 -2.79
N LEU A 312 28.64 -14.95 -3.16
CA LEU A 312 29.27 -14.47 -4.39
C LEU A 312 30.79 -14.68 -4.37
N LEU A 313 31.46 -14.36 -3.26
CA LEU A 313 32.91 -14.49 -3.13
C LEU A 313 33.35 -15.96 -3.09
N GLU A 314 32.64 -16.82 -2.37
CA GLU A 314 32.87 -18.27 -2.39
C GLU A 314 32.72 -18.84 -3.79
N ALA A 315 31.71 -18.39 -4.54
CA ALA A 315 31.51 -18.81 -5.92
C ALA A 315 32.62 -18.29 -6.87
N ALA A 316 33.19 -17.10 -6.60
CA ALA A 316 34.37 -16.60 -7.32
C ALA A 316 35.59 -17.50 -7.07
N VAL A 317 35.90 -17.81 -5.81
CA VAL A 317 37.04 -18.68 -5.43
C VAL A 317 36.86 -20.10 -5.98
N LEU A 318 35.63 -20.63 -6.01
CA LEU A 318 35.34 -21.96 -6.57
C LEU A 318 35.43 -22.01 -8.11
N THR A 319 35.23 -20.90 -8.82
CA THR A 319 35.18 -20.87 -10.30
C THR A 319 36.46 -20.42 -10.97
N VAL A 320 37.34 -19.71 -10.26
CA VAL A 320 38.65 -19.28 -10.76
C VAL A 320 39.70 -20.35 -10.43
N PRO A 321 40.29 -21.02 -11.45
CA PRO A 321 41.38 -21.98 -11.23
C PRO A 321 42.51 -21.44 -10.34
N ASP A 322 43.03 -22.34 -9.49
CA ASP A 322 44.09 -22.10 -8.53
C ASP A 322 43.80 -21.10 -7.39
N ALA A 323 42.63 -20.45 -7.36
CA ALA A 323 42.21 -19.61 -6.23
C ALA A 323 41.93 -20.46 -4.98
N ALA A 324 42.41 -19.98 -3.83
CA ALA A 324 42.26 -20.66 -2.53
C ALA A 324 41.55 -19.79 -1.48
N ALA A 325 41.60 -18.46 -1.65
CA ALA A 325 41.00 -17.49 -0.74
C ALA A 325 40.70 -16.18 -1.48
N GLY A 326 39.98 -15.25 -0.86
CA GLY A 326 39.71 -13.94 -1.45
C GLY A 326 39.05 -12.92 -0.53
N GLN A 327 38.92 -11.71 -1.05
CA GLN A 327 38.22 -10.57 -0.44
C GLN A 327 37.37 -9.87 -1.51
N PHE A 328 36.24 -9.30 -1.09
CA PHE A 328 35.37 -8.56 -1.99
C PHE A 328 35.02 -7.17 -1.46
N TRP A 329 35.44 -6.15 -2.21
CA TRP A 329 35.36 -4.73 -1.87
C TRP A 329 34.35 -4.04 -2.77
N VAL A 330 33.27 -3.47 -2.23
CA VAL A 330 32.20 -2.82 -3.01
C VAL A 330 32.23 -1.31 -2.74
N ARG A 331 32.18 -0.50 -3.79
CA ARG A 331 32.08 0.96 -3.70
C ARG A 331 30.68 1.37 -3.29
N GLY A 332 30.56 2.25 -2.30
CA GLY A 332 29.27 2.72 -1.82
C GLY A 332 29.40 3.91 -0.87
N PRO A 333 28.25 4.51 -0.46
CA PRO A 333 28.25 5.63 0.47
C PRO A 333 28.70 5.18 1.86
N ALA A 334 29.93 5.54 2.25
CA ALA A 334 30.49 5.25 3.56
C ALA A 334 30.09 6.33 4.56
N GLY A 335 28.81 6.34 4.96
CA GLY A 335 28.26 7.37 5.84
C GLY A 335 28.09 8.72 5.13
N PRO A 336 28.12 9.85 5.85
CA PRO A 336 27.78 11.16 5.28
C PRO A 336 28.87 11.68 4.33
N GLY A 337 28.66 11.45 3.03
CA GLY A 337 29.31 12.21 1.95
C GLY A 337 30.63 11.68 1.41
N LEU A 338 31.13 10.52 1.85
CA LEU A 338 32.37 9.93 1.35
C LEU A 338 32.12 8.69 0.47
N ASP A 339 32.67 8.76 -0.74
CA ASP A 339 32.74 7.69 -1.73
C ASP A 339 33.94 6.79 -1.44
N ALA A 340 33.69 5.56 -1.02
CA ALA A 340 34.73 4.63 -0.56
C ALA A 340 34.40 3.18 -0.91
N PHE A 341 35.44 2.36 -1.01
CA PHE A 341 35.32 0.91 -1.11
C PHE A 341 35.19 0.31 0.29
N GLN A 342 34.15 -0.49 0.52
CA GLN A 342 33.92 -1.23 1.75
C GLN A 342 34.15 -2.73 1.55
N LEU A 343 34.87 -3.35 2.47
CA LEU A 343 35.03 -4.81 2.51
C LEU A 343 33.70 -5.48 2.90
N ARG A 344 33.05 -6.15 1.94
CA ARG A 344 31.73 -6.77 2.09
C ARG A 344 31.79 -8.28 2.34
N ALA A 345 32.84 -8.96 1.88
CA ALA A 345 33.04 -10.39 2.15
C ALA A 345 34.53 -10.76 2.17
N VAL A 346 34.85 -11.83 2.91
CA VAL A 346 36.17 -12.48 2.99
C VAL A 346 35.93 -13.99 3.01
N THR A 347 36.78 -14.76 2.33
CA THR A 347 36.79 -16.23 2.45
C THR A 347 38.22 -16.76 2.38
N GLY A 348 38.52 -17.84 3.11
CA GLY A 348 39.85 -18.47 3.15
C GLY A 348 40.98 -17.66 3.80
N LEU A 349 40.70 -16.46 4.35
CA LEU A 349 41.67 -15.63 5.08
C LEU A 349 41.23 -15.49 6.55
N PRO A 350 42.03 -15.97 7.53
CA PRO A 350 41.77 -15.70 8.94
C PRO A 350 42.02 -14.22 9.29
N ASP A 351 41.46 -13.78 10.43
CA ASP A 351 41.73 -12.50 11.09
C ASP A 351 41.56 -11.22 10.22
N THR A 352 40.55 -11.20 9.34
CA THR A 352 40.17 -9.99 8.56
C THR A 352 38.79 -9.46 8.97
N ASP A 353 38.74 -8.24 9.51
CA ASP A 353 37.49 -7.58 9.90
C ASP A 353 36.66 -7.11 8.69
N LEU A 354 35.36 -7.42 8.68
CA LEU A 354 34.41 -6.90 7.70
C LEU A 354 34.08 -5.41 7.96
N GLY A 355 33.74 -4.67 6.91
CA GLY A 355 33.37 -3.24 7.02
C GLY A 355 34.54 -2.26 6.98
N LEU A 356 35.78 -2.74 6.80
CA LEU A 356 36.93 -1.88 6.49
C LEU A 356 36.63 -0.98 5.28
N THR A 357 37.01 0.29 5.36
CA THR A 357 36.86 1.28 4.29
C THR A 357 38.21 1.66 3.69
N ARG A 358 38.24 1.95 2.38
CA ARG A 358 39.40 2.48 1.64
C ARG A 358 38.95 3.56 0.67
N THR A 359 39.76 4.60 0.48
CA THR A 359 39.49 5.58 -0.58
C THR A 359 39.77 4.98 -1.97
N PRO A 360 39.26 5.59 -3.06
CA PRO A 360 39.65 5.21 -4.41
C PRO A 360 41.17 5.25 -4.63
N ASP A 361 41.86 6.24 -4.06
CA ASP A 361 43.31 6.41 -4.20
C ASP A 361 44.10 5.31 -3.46
N ASP A 362 43.70 4.95 -2.24
CA ASP A 362 44.29 3.81 -1.50
C ASP A 362 44.09 2.49 -2.28
N THR A 363 42.92 2.33 -2.90
CA THR A 363 42.55 1.13 -3.66
C THR A 363 43.35 1.05 -4.96
N LEU A 364 43.59 2.17 -5.63
CA LEU A 364 44.46 2.25 -6.81
C LEU A 364 45.93 1.98 -6.45
N ALA A 365 46.41 2.51 -5.32
CA ALA A 365 47.77 2.26 -4.84
C ALA A 365 48.02 0.77 -4.54
N LEU A 366 47.05 0.08 -3.92
CA LEU A 366 47.12 -1.36 -3.65
C LEU A 366 46.99 -2.23 -4.91
N TYR A 367 46.19 -1.79 -5.89
CA TYR A 367 46.11 -2.47 -7.19
C TYR A 367 47.47 -2.51 -7.90
N GLY A 368 48.33 -1.50 -7.72
CA GLY A 368 49.75 -1.56 -8.08
C GLY A 368 50.08 -1.53 -9.58
N ALA A 369 49.11 -1.22 -10.44
CA ALA A 369 49.29 -0.99 -11.88
C ALA A 369 48.69 0.38 -12.29
N SER A 370 48.65 0.69 -13.59
CA SER A 370 48.28 2.03 -14.04
C SER A 370 46.81 2.37 -13.79
N ALA A 371 46.52 3.65 -13.54
CA ALA A 371 45.14 4.16 -13.42
C ALA A 371 44.29 3.87 -14.68
N HIS A 372 44.93 3.82 -15.86
CA HIS A 372 44.30 3.41 -17.10
C HIS A 372 43.85 1.94 -17.02
N ASP A 373 44.72 1.03 -16.60
CA ASP A 373 44.41 -0.42 -16.53
C ASP A 373 43.34 -0.72 -15.48
N TRP A 374 43.38 0.01 -14.36
CA TRP A 374 42.37 0.01 -13.30
C TRP A 374 40.98 0.40 -13.82
N GLN A 375 40.87 1.54 -14.53
CA GLN A 375 39.63 2.02 -15.14
C GLN A 375 39.10 1.14 -16.29
N HIS A 376 39.96 0.30 -16.88
CA HIS A 376 39.58 -0.64 -17.94
C HIS A 376 39.37 -2.08 -17.43
N GLY A 377 39.35 -2.30 -16.11
CA GLY A 377 39.02 -3.60 -15.51
C GLY A 377 40.06 -4.70 -15.78
N ARG A 378 41.33 -4.32 -16.03
CA ARG A 378 42.40 -5.30 -16.29
C ARG A 378 42.84 -5.96 -14.99
N PRO A 379 42.91 -7.30 -14.90
CA PRO A 379 43.50 -7.97 -13.74
C PRO A 379 44.97 -7.60 -13.60
N ASN A 380 45.41 -7.34 -12.37
CA ASN A 380 46.83 -7.34 -12.03
C ASN A 380 47.16 -8.60 -11.21
N ILE A 381 48.32 -9.21 -11.45
CA ILE A 381 48.75 -10.45 -10.79
C ILE A 381 50.07 -10.19 -10.09
N HIS A 382 50.09 -10.30 -8.76
CA HIS A 382 51.28 -10.13 -7.95
C HIS A 382 51.83 -11.50 -7.54
N ALA A 383 53.07 -11.80 -7.92
CA ALA A 383 53.79 -12.98 -7.44
C ALA A 383 54.76 -12.55 -6.33
N ARG A 384 54.45 -12.90 -5.08
CA ARG A 384 55.42 -12.75 -3.97
C ARG A 384 56.42 -13.90 -3.99
N THR A 385 57.70 -13.56 -3.84
CA THR A 385 58.76 -14.49 -3.46
C THR A 385 59.31 -14.03 -2.11
N ASP A 386 58.97 -14.73 -1.03
CA ASP A 386 59.56 -14.43 0.28
C ASP A 386 61.07 -14.75 0.28
N THR A 387 61.84 -13.97 1.03
CA THR A 387 63.31 -14.05 1.10
C THR A 387 63.85 -15.37 1.64
N ASP A 388 62.99 -16.16 2.30
CA ASP A 388 63.36 -17.35 3.06
C ASP A 388 63.08 -18.65 2.28
N GLY A 389 62.71 -18.55 0.99
CA GLY A 389 62.50 -19.70 0.09
C GLY A 389 61.19 -20.46 0.30
N ALA A 390 60.30 -19.98 1.19
CA ALA A 390 58.93 -20.44 1.27
C ALA A 390 58.11 -19.90 0.08
N ALA A 391 57.28 -20.74 -0.54
CA ALA A 391 56.47 -20.35 -1.69
C ALA A 391 55.24 -19.55 -1.25
N SER A 392 55.36 -18.22 -1.25
CA SER A 392 54.22 -17.33 -1.01
C SER A 392 53.11 -17.55 -2.06
N PRO A 393 51.83 -17.40 -1.69
CA PRO A 393 50.76 -17.44 -2.67
C PRO A 393 50.81 -16.20 -3.59
N SER A 394 50.47 -16.39 -4.86
CA SER A 394 50.22 -15.26 -5.78
C SER A 394 48.87 -14.62 -5.47
N THR A 395 48.69 -13.34 -5.79
CA THR A 395 47.39 -12.66 -5.73
C THR A 395 46.95 -12.15 -7.09
N MET A 396 45.65 -12.04 -7.31
CA MET A 396 45.05 -11.40 -8.47
C MET A 396 44.03 -10.36 -8.02
N ASP A 397 44.22 -9.13 -8.46
CA ASP A 397 43.35 -7.99 -8.19
C ASP A 397 42.58 -7.62 -9.46
N VAL A 398 41.26 -7.75 -9.41
CA VAL A 398 40.36 -7.56 -10.57
C VAL A 398 39.40 -6.39 -10.30
N PRO A 399 39.59 -5.23 -10.97
CA PRO A 399 38.64 -4.14 -10.90
C PRO A 399 37.34 -4.49 -11.63
N VAL A 400 36.21 -4.33 -10.95
CA VAL A 400 34.87 -4.55 -11.50
C VAL A 400 34.35 -3.22 -12.04
N VAL A 401 34.22 -3.12 -13.37
CA VAL A 401 33.94 -1.85 -14.05
C VAL A 401 32.62 -1.90 -14.82
N ALA A 402 31.78 -0.88 -14.61
CA ALA A 402 30.62 -0.59 -15.48
C ALA A 402 30.65 0.89 -15.88
N GLU A 403 30.28 1.22 -17.12
CA GLU A 403 30.16 2.60 -17.61
C GLU A 403 31.42 3.49 -17.41
N ARG A 404 32.62 2.85 -17.31
CA ARG A 404 33.94 3.43 -16.96
C ARG A 404 34.15 3.81 -15.49
N GLU A 405 33.23 3.45 -14.60
CA GLU A 405 33.42 3.55 -13.16
C GLU A 405 33.81 2.19 -12.57
N VAL A 406 34.82 2.18 -11.70
CA VAL A 406 35.12 1.02 -10.86
C VAL A 406 34.06 0.96 -9.75
N LEU A 407 33.23 -0.09 -9.77
CA LEU A 407 32.14 -0.32 -8.82
C LEU A 407 32.55 -1.24 -7.67
N ALA A 408 33.51 -2.14 -7.90
CA ALA A 408 34.01 -3.07 -6.90
C ALA A 408 35.43 -3.55 -7.23
N HIS A 409 36.05 -4.26 -6.29
CA HIS A 409 37.33 -4.93 -6.41
C HIS A 409 37.22 -6.36 -5.89
N LEU A 410 37.59 -7.32 -6.74
CA LEU A 410 37.73 -8.73 -6.38
C LEU A 410 39.22 -9.02 -6.21
N HIS A 411 39.61 -9.34 -4.97
CA HIS A 411 40.97 -9.77 -4.65
C HIS A 411 40.95 -11.28 -4.42
N LEU A 412 41.77 -12.03 -5.16
CA LEU A 412 41.90 -13.48 -5.05
C LEU A 412 43.32 -13.83 -4.65
N GLN A 413 43.47 -14.76 -3.71
CA GLN A 413 44.75 -15.33 -3.32
C GLN A 413 44.83 -16.78 -3.82
N GLY A 414 45.90 -17.07 -4.57
CA GLY A 414 46.15 -18.36 -5.19
C GLY A 414 46.68 -19.40 -4.21
N THR A 415 46.72 -20.64 -4.66
CA THR A 415 47.32 -21.76 -3.91
C THR A 415 48.84 -21.55 -3.78
N PRO A 416 49.46 -21.74 -2.60
CA PRO A 416 50.91 -21.60 -2.41
C PRO A 416 51.72 -22.39 -3.45
N GLY A 417 52.71 -21.73 -4.06
CA GLY A 417 53.53 -22.32 -5.12
C GLY A 417 52.88 -22.39 -6.52
N ARG A 418 51.67 -21.86 -6.70
CA ARG A 418 51.05 -21.67 -8.03
C ARG A 418 50.89 -20.19 -8.37
N THR A 419 51.00 -19.89 -9.66
CA THR A 419 50.72 -18.57 -10.25
C THR A 419 49.47 -18.66 -11.11
N PHE A 420 48.64 -17.62 -11.07
CA PHE A 420 47.41 -17.58 -11.86
C PHE A 420 47.71 -17.59 -13.36
N GLY A 421 47.32 -18.66 -14.05
CA GLY A 421 47.45 -18.79 -15.50
C GLY A 421 46.33 -18.11 -16.30
N PRO A 422 46.42 -18.08 -17.64
CA PRO A 422 45.45 -17.40 -18.50
C PRO A 422 43.99 -17.86 -18.32
N ALA A 423 43.76 -19.12 -17.97
CA ALA A 423 42.42 -19.65 -17.68
C ALA A 423 41.82 -19.05 -16.40
N ALA A 424 42.64 -18.83 -15.37
CA ALA A 424 42.22 -18.14 -14.15
C ALA A 424 41.91 -16.66 -14.40
N THR A 425 42.78 -15.98 -15.16
CA THR A 425 42.55 -14.59 -15.57
C THR A 425 41.25 -14.44 -16.37
N HIS A 426 40.95 -15.38 -17.27
CA HIS A 426 39.71 -15.37 -18.06
C HIS A 426 38.47 -15.61 -17.18
N ALA A 427 38.49 -16.62 -16.31
CA ALA A 427 37.38 -16.91 -15.39
C ALA A 427 37.09 -15.73 -14.45
N ALA A 428 38.13 -15.08 -13.91
CA ALA A 428 37.98 -13.94 -13.03
C ALA A 428 37.43 -12.69 -13.77
N LEU A 429 37.82 -12.50 -15.04
CA LEU A 429 37.24 -11.48 -15.92
C LEU A 429 35.75 -11.72 -16.23
N GLU A 430 35.37 -12.96 -16.56
CA GLU A 430 33.96 -13.30 -16.80
C GLU A 430 33.09 -13.11 -15.54
N PHE A 431 33.65 -13.43 -14.37
CA PHE A 431 33.00 -13.20 -13.08
C PHE A 431 32.82 -11.68 -12.82
N ALA A 432 33.89 -10.90 -13.00
CA ALA A 432 33.86 -9.44 -12.84
C ALA A 432 32.88 -8.77 -13.80
N GLN A 433 32.72 -9.25 -15.03
CA GLN A 433 31.72 -8.72 -15.98
C GLN A 433 30.28 -9.02 -15.56
N GLN A 434 29.98 -10.23 -15.08
CA GLN A 434 28.65 -10.58 -14.58
C GLN A 434 28.29 -9.77 -13.32
N LEU A 435 29.27 -9.57 -12.45
CA LEU A 435 29.16 -8.76 -11.24
C LEU A 435 28.97 -7.27 -11.53
N ALA A 436 29.68 -6.72 -12.52
CA ALA A 436 29.48 -5.34 -12.97
C ALA A 436 28.05 -5.11 -13.49
N ALA A 437 27.49 -6.07 -14.24
CA ALA A 437 26.11 -6.03 -14.71
C ALA A 437 25.09 -6.07 -13.56
N LEU A 438 25.33 -6.91 -12.53
CA LEU A 438 24.50 -6.95 -11.33
C LEU A 438 24.54 -5.62 -10.56
N LEU A 439 25.74 -5.11 -10.25
CA LEU A 439 25.91 -3.89 -9.45
C LEU A 439 25.27 -2.67 -10.15
N ALA A 440 25.45 -2.55 -11.46
CA ALA A 440 24.81 -1.51 -12.27
C ALA A 440 23.26 -1.67 -12.29
N GLY A 441 22.76 -2.91 -12.30
CA GLY A 441 21.34 -3.23 -12.19
C GLY A 441 20.75 -2.80 -10.85
N CYS A 442 21.31 -3.26 -9.72
CA CYS A 442 20.87 -2.87 -8.38
C CYS A 442 20.90 -1.34 -8.19
N ALA A 443 21.97 -0.67 -8.62
CA ALA A 443 22.09 0.79 -8.55
C ALA A 443 21.05 1.53 -9.44
N ARG A 444 20.57 0.91 -10.52
CA ARG A 444 19.46 1.45 -11.34
C ARG A 444 18.13 1.28 -10.63
N THR A 445 17.83 0.07 -10.15
CA THR A 445 16.59 -0.24 -9.41
C THR A 445 16.44 0.60 -8.15
N GLN A 446 17.53 0.83 -7.40
CA GLN A 446 17.52 1.75 -6.24
C GLN A 446 17.17 3.18 -6.64
N ARG A 447 17.76 3.71 -7.73
CA ARG A 447 17.47 5.06 -8.25
C ARG A 447 16.02 5.19 -8.72
N GLU A 448 15.50 4.20 -9.45
CA GLU A 448 14.09 4.16 -9.88
C GLU A 448 13.12 4.07 -8.70
N THR A 449 13.40 3.22 -7.71
CA THR A 449 12.58 3.07 -6.49
C THR A 449 12.55 4.37 -5.69
N ARG A 450 13.70 5.02 -5.48
CA ARG A 450 13.80 6.31 -4.80
C ARG A 450 13.01 7.39 -5.56
N ARG A 451 13.16 7.45 -6.89
CA ARG A 451 12.45 8.41 -7.74
C ARG A 451 10.93 8.20 -7.72
N ARG A 452 10.48 6.94 -7.63
CA ARG A 452 9.05 6.62 -7.48
C ARG A 452 8.52 7.11 -6.13
N GLN A 453 9.24 6.87 -5.05
CA GLN A 453 8.87 7.33 -3.69
C GLN A 453 8.79 8.86 -3.60
N GLU A 454 9.72 9.59 -4.25
CA GLU A 454 9.67 11.06 -4.36
C GLU A 454 8.38 11.54 -5.04
N LEU A 455 8.02 10.94 -6.19
CA LEU A 455 6.82 11.30 -6.95
C LEU A 455 5.53 10.94 -6.20
N GLU A 456 5.47 9.78 -5.55
CA GLU A 456 4.34 9.36 -4.72
C GLU A 456 4.10 10.34 -3.55
N THR A 457 5.18 10.82 -2.93
CA THR A 457 5.09 11.75 -1.78
C THR A 457 4.73 13.18 -2.23
N LEU A 458 5.24 13.66 -3.37
CA LEU A 458 4.78 14.92 -3.99
C LEU A 458 3.30 14.86 -4.40
N ALA A 459 2.83 13.72 -4.91
CA ALA A 459 1.41 13.52 -5.23
C ALA A 459 0.54 13.54 -3.95
N ALA A 460 1.00 12.90 -2.87
CA ALA A 460 0.32 12.93 -1.58
C ALA A 460 0.23 14.37 -1.01
N LEU A 461 1.29 15.16 -1.11
CA LEU A 461 1.29 16.58 -0.76
C LEU A 461 0.23 17.35 -1.55
N ASN A 462 0.18 17.20 -2.88
CA ASN A 462 -0.82 17.89 -3.71
C ASN A 462 -2.27 17.51 -3.32
N VAL A 463 -2.52 16.25 -2.96
CA VAL A 463 -3.84 15.82 -2.45
C VAL A 463 -4.14 16.42 -1.07
N ALA A 464 -3.16 16.53 -0.18
CA ALA A 464 -3.33 17.15 1.13
C ALA A 464 -3.58 18.67 1.02
N LEU A 465 -2.76 19.38 0.22
CA LEU A 465 -2.92 20.82 -0.06
C LEU A 465 -4.25 21.12 -0.76
N GLY A 466 -4.73 20.23 -1.64
CA GLY A 466 -6.04 20.36 -2.30
C GLY A 466 -7.25 20.13 -1.37
N ARG A 467 -7.04 19.54 -0.19
CA ARG A 467 -8.07 19.38 0.85
C ARG A 467 -8.06 20.51 1.88
N ALA A 468 -6.96 21.23 2.02
CA ALA A 468 -6.81 22.35 2.94
C ALA A 468 -7.63 23.56 2.45
N ARG A 469 -8.76 23.84 3.12
CA ARG A 469 -9.68 24.93 2.73
C ARG A 469 -9.39 26.30 3.36
N THR A 470 -8.51 26.35 4.35
CA THR A 470 -8.16 27.59 5.07
C THR A 470 -6.66 27.87 4.95
N PRO A 471 -6.24 29.14 4.99
CA PRO A 471 -4.82 29.51 5.00
C PRO A 471 -4.02 28.73 6.05
N ALA A 472 -4.49 28.70 7.30
CA ALA A 472 -3.83 27.97 8.38
C ALA A 472 -3.68 26.46 8.11
N ALA A 473 -4.64 25.81 7.46
CA ALA A 473 -4.52 24.40 7.08
C ALA A 473 -3.46 24.18 5.98
N VAL A 474 -3.34 25.11 5.02
CA VAL A 474 -2.29 25.08 4.00
C VAL A 474 -0.91 25.28 4.64
N GLU A 475 -0.79 26.25 5.54
CA GLU A 475 0.43 26.54 6.32
C GLU A 475 0.89 25.30 7.13
N THR A 476 -0.04 24.60 7.79
CA THR A 476 0.25 23.37 8.53
C THR A 476 0.71 22.23 7.63
N VAL A 477 -0.07 21.88 6.59
CA VAL A 477 0.25 20.78 5.68
C VAL A 477 1.61 20.99 5.02
N LEU A 478 1.90 22.21 4.56
CA LEU A 478 3.22 22.53 3.98
C LEU A 478 4.36 22.25 4.98
N THR A 479 4.23 22.74 6.22
CA THR A 479 5.32 22.67 7.21
C THR A 479 5.58 21.23 7.67
N GLU A 480 4.52 20.46 7.93
CA GLU A 480 4.62 19.05 8.31
C GLU A 480 5.21 18.18 7.19
N GLN A 481 4.73 18.36 5.96
CA GLN A 481 5.27 17.62 4.83
C GLN A 481 6.70 18.04 4.51
N ALA A 482 7.07 19.32 4.68
CA ALA A 482 8.45 19.78 4.46
C ALA A 482 9.43 19.14 5.46
N ALA A 483 9.05 19.04 6.73
CA ALA A 483 9.83 18.34 7.73
C ALA A 483 10.10 16.87 7.33
N SER A 484 9.06 16.18 6.84
CA SER A 484 9.17 14.77 6.44
C SER A 484 9.94 14.57 5.12
N LEU A 485 9.59 15.29 4.06
CA LEU A 485 10.16 15.14 2.72
C LEU A 485 11.65 15.52 2.65
N LEU A 486 12.03 16.60 3.32
CA LEU A 486 13.38 17.13 3.30
C LEU A 486 14.24 16.55 4.44
N ALA A 487 13.75 15.50 5.12
CA ALA A 487 14.37 14.89 6.30
C ALA A 487 14.88 15.95 7.32
N ALA A 488 14.07 16.99 7.54
CA ALA A 488 14.45 18.14 8.34
C ALA A 488 14.07 17.94 9.80
N GLN A 489 15.00 18.27 10.70
CA GLN A 489 14.80 18.19 12.15
C GLN A 489 13.93 19.34 12.67
N THR A 490 13.94 20.47 11.94
CA THR A 490 13.05 21.61 12.16
C THR A 490 12.48 22.11 10.84
N ALA A 491 11.21 22.51 10.87
CA ALA A 491 10.57 23.25 9.78
C ALA A 491 9.68 24.34 10.39
N THR A 492 9.77 25.56 9.87
CA THR A 492 8.95 26.71 10.29
C THR A 492 8.39 27.40 9.04
N TYR A 493 7.09 27.66 9.03
CA TYR A 493 6.50 28.61 8.09
C TYR A 493 6.46 30.00 8.70
N LEU A 494 7.13 30.94 8.04
CA LEU A 494 7.19 32.35 8.38
C LEU A 494 6.22 33.10 7.44
N LYS A 495 5.03 33.44 7.92
CA LYS A 495 4.03 34.17 7.18
C LYS A 495 4.43 35.64 7.02
N TYR A 496 4.24 36.22 5.83
CA TYR A 496 4.41 37.66 5.68
C TYR A 496 3.20 38.42 6.21
N ASP A 497 3.43 39.37 7.12
CA ASP A 497 2.45 40.35 7.56
C ASP A 497 2.76 41.73 6.92
N PRO A 498 1.95 42.19 5.96
CA PRO A 498 2.15 43.49 5.31
C PRO A 498 1.80 44.69 6.20
N VAL A 499 1.14 44.50 7.35
CA VAL A 499 0.80 45.60 8.28
C VAL A 499 2.01 45.96 9.14
N THR A 500 2.79 44.97 9.57
CA THR A 500 4.01 45.17 10.38
C THR A 500 5.31 45.09 9.56
N ASP A 501 5.22 44.85 8.25
CA ASP A 501 6.33 44.55 7.32
C ASP A 501 7.32 43.53 7.90
N SER A 502 6.78 42.41 8.39
CA SER A 502 7.53 41.40 9.13
C SER A 502 7.16 39.97 8.73
N LEU A 503 8.09 39.05 8.95
CA LEU A 503 7.90 37.61 8.79
C LEU A 503 7.57 37.00 10.17
N VAL A 504 6.32 36.58 10.34
CA VAL A 504 5.76 36.07 11.59
C VAL A 504 5.69 34.53 11.56
N PRO A 505 6.31 33.80 12.50
CA PRO A 505 6.18 32.35 12.57
C PRO A 505 4.76 31.93 12.95
N THR A 506 4.09 31.13 12.11
CA THR A 506 2.72 30.64 12.38
C THR A 506 2.67 29.14 12.66
N VAL A 507 3.48 28.35 11.97
CA VAL A 507 3.59 26.90 12.18
C VAL A 507 5.05 26.52 12.37
N THR A 508 5.33 25.60 13.29
CA THR A 508 6.66 25.02 13.48
C THR A 508 6.57 23.55 13.88
N VAL A 509 7.42 22.73 13.26
CA VAL A 509 7.56 21.29 13.47
C VAL A 509 8.98 21.01 13.96
N GLY A 510 9.12 20.10 14.92
CA GLY A 510 10.39 19.78 15.57
C GLY A 510 10.72 20.68 16.77
N ARG A 511 11.86 20.41 17.44
CA ARG A 511 12.32 21.21 18.59
C ARG A 511 13.07 22.47 18.13
N ALA A 512 12.37 23.39 17.50
CA ALA A 512 12.85 24.77 17.43
C ALA A 512 13.01 25.31 18.87
N ARG A 513 14.10 26.03 19.15
CA ARG A 513 14.27 26.70 20.44
C ARG A 513 13.19 27.78 20.57
N THR A 514 12.36 27.64 21.60
CA THR A 514 11.25 28.53 21.95
C THR A 514 11.70 29.99 22.01
N GLY A 515 11.09 30.85 21.19
CA GLY A 515 11.33 32.30 21.22
C GLY A 515 11.53 32.97 19.85
N GLN A 516 10.74 32.60 18.82
CA GLN A 516 10.75 33.32 17.55
C GLN A 516 9.80 34.53 17.64
N SER A 517 10.37 35.71 17.83
CA SER A 517 9.69 36.99 17.54
C SER A 517 9.51 37.17 16.03
N ALA A 518 8.54 37.99 15.62
CA ALA A 518 8.42 38.41 14.22
C ALA A 518 9.75 39.01 13.73
N LEU A 519 10.18 38.64 12.51
CA LEU A 519 11.42 39.10 11.88
C LEU A 519 11.13 40.35 11.04
N PRO A 520 11.59 41.54 11.44
CA PRO A 520 11.41 42.75 10.63
C PRO A 520 12.12 42.62 9.29
N ARG A 521 11.69 43.42 8.31
CA ARG A 521 12.31 43.45 6.98
C ARG A 521 13.83 43.61 7.01
N GLY A 522 14.51 42.85 6.15
CA GLY A 522 15.97 42.81 6.05
C GLY A 522 16.68 42.04 7.17
N VAL A 523 15.95 41.39 8.09
CA VAL A 523 16.54 40.64 9.21
C VAL A 523 16.62 39.15 8.91
N GLY A 524 17.82 38.70 8.53
CA GLY A 524 18.21 37.28 8.45
C GLY A 524 17.87 36.58 7.14
N VAL A 525 18.38 35.35 7.01
CA VAL A 525 18.33 34.53 5.78
C VAL A 525 16.92 34.35 5.18
N PRO A 526 15.82 34.24 5.95
CA PRO A 526 14.48 34.23 5.38
C PRO A 526 14.17 35.47 4.52
N TRP A 527 14.60 36.66 4.97
CA TRP A 527 14.42 37.90 4.21
C TRP A 527 15.36 37.98 3.01
N ASP A 528 16.62 37.54 3.11
CA ASP A 528 17.51 37.41 1.96
C ASP A 528 16.89 36.54 0.84
N ALA A 529 16.24 35.43 1.22
CA ALA A 529 15.57 34.53 0.27
C ALA A 529 14.33 35.17 -0.36
N ALA A 530 13.53 35.89 0.44
CA ALA A 530 12.36 36.62 -0.01
C ALA A 530 12.70 37.75 -0.99
N GLU A 531 13.68 38.60 -0.68
CA GLU A 531 14.06 39.75 -1.52
C GLU A 531 14.75 39.34 -2.83
N ARG A 532 15.43 38.18 -2.84
CA ARG A 532 16.01 37.58 -4.06
C ARG A 532 15.02 36.73 -4.85
N ALA A 533 13.82 36.48 -4.31
CA ALA A 533 12.80 35.58 -4.85
C ALA A 533 13.36 34.18 -5.25
N CYS A 534 14.32 33.66 -4.48
CA CYS A 534 14.97 32.37 -4.77
C CYS A 534 15.19 31.54 -3.50
N ILE A 535 15.36 30.24 -3.67
CA ILE A 535 15.70 29.35 -2.55
C ILE A 535 17.16 29.57 -2.16
N LEU A 536 17.40 29.89 -0.90
CA LEU A 536 18.76 29.95 -0.34
C LEU A 536 19.06 28.66 0.42
N ARG A 537 20.16 28.00 0.05
CA ARG A 537 20.77 26.89 0.79
C ARG A 537 22.02 27.40 1.51
N SER A 538 22.17 26.99 2.76
CA SER A 538 23.42 27.10 3.52
C SER A 538 23.82 25.72 4.04
N ASP A 539 25.07 25.36 3.84
CA ASP A 539 25.60 24.06 4.31
C ASP A 539 26.11 24.14 5.76
N ASP A 540 26.59 25.33 6.18
CA ASP A 540 26.80 25.66 7.59
C ASP A 540 26.34 27.11 7.86
N THR A 541 25.16 27.25 8.45
CA THR A 541 24.53 28.55 8.72
C THR A 541 25.39 29.44 9.64
N HIS A 542 26.22 28.84 10.51
CA HIS A 542 27.12 29.60 11.39
C HIS A 542 28.30 30.24 10.64
N ARG A 543 28.75 29.61 9.55
CA ARG A 543 29.83 30.11 8.69
C ARG A 543 29.29 31.05 7.61
N ASP A 544 28.20 30.67 6.98
CA ASP A 544 27.68 31.35 5.78
C ASP A 544 26.87 32.61 6.16
N HIS A 545 26.27 32.66 7.37
CA HIS A 545 25.49 33.80 7.86
C HIS A 545 25.79 34.14 9.36
N PRO A 546 26.93 34.80 9.67
CA PRO A 546 27.45 35.00 11.04
C PRO A 546 26.69 36.03 11.91
N ALA A 547 25.39 36.24 11.69
CA ALA A 547 24.53 37.07 12.52
C ALA A 547 24.32 36.45 13.93
N PRO A 548 23.94 37.23 14.97
CA PRO A 548 23.86 36.75 16.35
C PRO A 548 22.67 35.82 16.62
N GLN A 549 22.78 34.56 16.21
CA GLN A 549 21.79 33.51 16.49
C GLN A 549 22.10 32.76 17.79
N HIS A 550 21.06 32.44 18.57
CA HIS A 550 21.18 31.86 19.92
C HIS A 550 21.41 30.32 19.91
N GLY A 551 22.56 29.89 19.38
CA GLY A 551 23.00 28.48 19.28
C GLY A 551 24.10 28.08 20.28
N ARG A 552 24.33 26.78 20.46
CA ARG A 552 25.58 26.28 21.08
C ARG A 552 26.67 26.22 19.99
N PRO A 553 27.93 26.58 20.26
CA PRO A 553 29.02 26.35 19.31
C PRO A 553 29.24 24.84 19.12
N GLY A 554 29.39 24.39 17.86
CA GLY A 554 30.06 23.12 17.57
C GLY A 554 29.41 22.13 16.59
N ALA A 555 28.16 22.34 16.14
CA ALA A 555 27.52 21.49 15.13
C ALA A 555 27.13 22.33 13.91
N ALA A 556 27.55 21.91 12.72
CA ALA A 556 27.15 22.55 11.46
C ALA A 556 25.65 22.30 11.22
N LEU A 557 24.90 23.40 11.11
CA LEU A 557 23.47 23.38 10.84
C LEU A 557 23.26 23.76 9.37
N ALA A 558 22.83 22.79 8.56
CA ALA A 558 22.40 23.06 7.20
C ALA A 558 20.99 23.66 7.24
N THR A 559 20.75 24.71 6.47
CA THR A 559 19.44 25.38 6.34
C THR A 559 19.03 25.56 4.89
N LEU A 560 17.72 25.57 4.66
CA LEU A 560 17.12 25.88 3.38
C LEU A 560 15.93 26.82 3.60
N HIS A 561 15.95 27.96 2.92
CA HIS A 561 14.95 29.01 3.00
C HIS A 561 14.29 29.17 1.64
N ALA A 562 13.03 28.74 1.52
CA ALA A 562 12.27 28.76 0.28
C ALA A 562 11.12 29.78 0.37
N PRO A 563 11.15 30.88 -0.41
CA PRO A 563 10.07 31.85 -0.41
C PRO A 563 8.81 31.27 -1.09
N LEU A 564 7.65 31.64 -0.57
CA LEU A 564 6.36 31.44 -1.21
C LEU A 564 5.93 32.78 -1.82
N VAL A 565 5.81 32.79 -3.14
CA VAL A 565 5.42 33.98 -3.90
C VAL A 565 4.14 33.65 -4.66
N SER A 566 3.19 34.57 -4.64
CA SER A 566 1.92 34.48 -5.37
C SER A 566 2.14 34.51 -6.88
N SER A 567 1.12 34.11 -7.64
CA SER A 567 1.04 34.31 -9.10
C SER A 567 1.18 35.78 -9.51
N SER A 568 0.82 36.72 -8.63
CA SER A 568 0.98 38.17 -8.78
C SER A 568 2.35 38.72 -8.36
N GLY A 569 3.29 37.87 -7.92
CA GLY A 569 4.64 38.28 -7.50
C GLY A 569 4.72 38.81 -6.05
N GLN A 570 3.68 38.66 -5.24
CA GLN A 570 3.64 39.08 -3.83
C GLN A 570 4.18 37.99 -2.91
N LEU A 571 4.98 38.37 -1.92
CA LEU A 571 5.45 37.47 -0.88
C LEU A 571 4.28 37.03 0.00
N LEU A 572 4.07 35.72 0.13
CA LEU A 572 3.08 35.13 1.05
C LEU A 572 3.73 34.67 2.37
N GLY A 573 5.01 34.29 2.29
CA GLY A 573 5.82 33.87 3.43
C GLY A 573 7.10 33.16 2.99
N VAL A 574 7.81 32.56 3.93
CA VAL A 574 9.04 31.79 3.71
C VAL A 574 8.98 30.50 4.51
N LEU A 575 9.19 29.38 3.84
CA LEU A 575 9.41 28.09 4.47
C LEU A 575 10.90 27.99 4.83
N ALA A 576 11.21 27.88 6.12
CA ALA A 576 12.56 27.69 6.64
C ALA A 576 12.69 26.28 7.22
N VAL A 577 13.64 25.48 6.73
CA VAL A 577 13.93 24.13 7.24
C VAL A 577 15.40 23.98 7.64
N GLY A 578 15.66 23.12 8.62
CA GLY A 578 17.02 22.88 9.12
C GLY A 578 17.26 21.41 9.50
N ARG A 579 18.50 20.95 9.30
CA ARG A 579 18.98 19.64 9.77
C ARG A 579 20.46 19.68 10.13
N GLU A 580 20.82 19.03 11.24
CA GLU A 580 22.21 18.83 11.64
C GLU A 580 22.92 17.79 10.74
N ALA A 581 24.23 17.95 10.57
CA ALA A 581 25.17 16.98 9.98
C ALA A 581 25.00 16.56 8.51
N SER A 582 23.97 16.98 7.78
CA SER A 582 23.81 16.67 6.34
C SER A 582 23.36 17.89 5.51
N PRO A 583 24.19 18.41 4.59
CA PRO A 583 23.83 19.53 3.72
C PRO A 583 22.64 19.19 2.81
N PHE A 584 21.90 20.20 2.33
CA PHE A 584 20.77 20.00 1.43
C PHE A 584 21.23 19.73 0.00
N SER A 585 20.74 18.67 -0.63
CA SER A 585 21.03 18.33 -2.02
C SER A 585 20.27 19.22 -3.01
N ASP A 586 20.69 19.23 -4.27
CA ASP A 586 19.95 19.96 -5.33
C ASP A 586 18.55 19.35 -5.58
N LEU A 587 18.37 18.08 -5.23
CA LEU A 587 17.06 17.43 -5.15
C LEU A 587 16.22 18.03 -4.01
N ASP A 588 16.78 18.23 -2.81
CA ASP A 588 16.07 18.87 -1.70
C ASP A 588 15.59 20.30 -2.09
N VAL A 589 16.43 21.05 -2.82
CA VAL A 589 16.04 22.35 -3.40
C VAL A 589 14.89 22.20 -4.40
N THR A 590 14.99 21.26 -5.34
CA THR A 590 13.94 21.00 -6.35
C THR A 590 12.61 20.60 -5.70
N LEU A 591 12.66 19.75 -4.66
CA LEU A 591 11.50 19.36 -3.86
C LEU A 591 10.90 20.59 -3.18
N ALA A 592 11.68 21.34 -2.40
CA ALA A 592 11.22 22.56 -1.74
C ALA A 592 10.56 23.55 -2.71
N GLN A 593 11.11 23.72 -3.91
CA GLN A 593 10.57 24.59 -4.96
C GLN A 593 9.20 24.12 -5.49
N ALA A 594 9.01 22.81 -5.67
CA ALA A 594 7.71 22.23 -6.03
C ALA A 594 6.69 22.37 -4.87
N MET A 595 7.14 22.20 -3.62
CA MET A 595 6.30 22.31 -2.43
C MET A 595 5.81 23.75 -2.21
N THR A 596 6.71 24.75 -2.29
CA THR A 596 6.34 26.16 -2.10
C THR A 596 5.46 26.68 -3.24
N GLY A 597 5.70 26.27 -4.49
CA GLY A 597 4.83 26.61 -5.62
C GLY A 597 3.41 26.04 -5.50
N ALA A 598 3.28 24.77 -5.12
CA ALA A 598 1.98 24.14 -4.88
C ALA A 598 1.23 24.77 -3.70
N ALA A 599 1.95 25.06 -2.60
CA ALA A 599 1.36 25.69 -1.42
C ALA A 599 0.98 27.16 -1.67
N ALA A 600 1.76 27.93 -2.42
CA ALA A 600 1.39 29.30 -2.81
C ALA A 600 0.06 29.32 -3.60
N THR A 601 -0.07 28.43 -4.59
CA THR A 601 -1.31 28.30 -5.39
C THR A 601 -2.51 27.89 -4.51
N SER A 602 -2.32 27.01 -3.53
CA SER A 602 -3.41 26.63 -2.61
C SER A 602 -3.76 27.75 -1.63
N LEU A 603 -2.75 28.48 -1.15
CA LEU A 603 -2.91 29.60 -0.23
C LEU A 603 -3.69 30.75 -0.88
N GLU A 604 -3.34 31.15 -2.12
CA GLU A 604 -4.09 32.11 -2.93
C GLU A 604 -5.58 31.75 -3.03
N ARG A 605 -5.86 30.52 -3.48
CA ARG A 605 -7.24 30.01 -3.62
C ARG A 605 -8.00 29.99 -2.29
N SER A 606 -7.33 29.66 -1.19
CA SER A 606 -7.95 29.65 0.13
C SER A 606 -8.31 31.05 0.63
N VAL A 607 -7.47 32.06 0.34
CA VAL A 607 -7.73 33.47 0.67
C VAL A 607 -8.85 34.03 -0.21
N GLU A 608 -8.82 33.76 -1.51
CA GLU A 608 -9.88 34.18 -2.45
C GLU A 608 -11.24 33.56 -2.08
N ALA A 609 -11.28 32.26 -1.77
CA ALA A 609 -12.50 31.58 -1.35
C ALA A 609 -13.10 32.17 -0.06
N VAL A 610 -12.26 32.50 0.92
CA VAL A 610 -12.69 33.19 2.16
C VAL A 610 -13.23 34.58 1.85
N ALA A 611 -12.56 35.35 0.99
CA ALA A 611 -12.99 36.69 0.60
C ALA A 611 -14.34 36.67 -0.15
N VAL A 612 -14.53 35.73 -1.08
CA VAL A 612 -15.80 35.54 -1.81
C VAL A 612 -16.94 35.14 -0.87
N HIS A 613 -16.69 34.22 0.07
CA HIS A 613 -17.68 33.84 1.08
C HIS A 613 -18.05 35.02 2.00
N GLN A 614 -17.06 35.78 2.48
CA GLN A 614 -17.30 36.97 3.31
C GLN A 614 -18.08 38.06 2.55
N ALA A 615 -17.75 38.30 1.28
CA ALA A 615 -18.47 39.25 0.43
C ALA A 615 -19.93 38.83 0.20
N ARG A 616 -20.19 37.53 -0.03
CA ARG A 616 -21.56 36.99 -0.15
C ARG A 616 -22.35 37.21 1.14
N THR A 617 -21.81 36.80 2.29
CA THR A 617 -22.46 36.94 3.60
C THR A 617 -22.72 38.41 3.95
N GLY A 618 -21.77 39.31 3.65
CA GLY A 618 -21.94 40.75 3.81
C GLY A 618 -23.05 41.34 2.93
N ALA A 619 -23.18 40.88 1.68
CA ALA A 619 -24.25 41.30 0.78
C ALA A 619 -25.64 40.81 1.26
N LEU A 620 -25.77 39.56 1.72
CA LEU A 620 -27.03 39.03 2.27
C LEU A 620 -27.45 39.81 3.53
N HIS A 621 -26.51 40.08 4.43
CA HIS A 621 -26.75 40.89 5.62
C HIS A 621 -27.20 42.32 5.27
N ALA A 622 -26.59 42.95 4.26
CA ALA A 622 -27.00 44.28 3.81
C ALA A 622 -28.44 44.32 3.26
N VAL A 623 -28.91 43.24 2.60
CA VAL A 623 -30.31 43.12 2.16
C VAL A 623 -31.25 42.98 3.35
N GLY A 624 -30.90 42.19 4.37
CA GLY A 624 -31.67 42.09 5.61
C GLY A 624 -31.81 43.45 6.32
N LEU A 625 -30.71 44.20 6.46
CA LEU A 625 -30.74 45.56 7.04
C LEU A 625 -31.59 46.55 6.22
N ALA A 626 -31.59 46.44 4.89
CA ALA A 626 -32.42 47.27 4.02
C ALA A 626 -33.92 46.94 4.15
N LEU A 627 -34.26 45.67 4.43
CA LEU A 627 -35.62 45.24 4.72
C LEU A 627 -36.09 45.74 6.10
N GLU A 628 -35.27 45.55 7.14
CA GLU A 628 -35.54 45.99 8.51
C GLU A 628 -35.85 47.51 8.55
N ALA A 629 -35.10 48.30 7.75
CA ALA A 629 -35.32 49.73 7.60
C ALA A 629 -36.65 50.12 6.91
N ARG A 630 -37.33 49.20 6.20
CA ARG A 630 -38.63 49.42 5.57
C ARG A 630 -39.81 48.96 6.44
N ASP A 631 -39.65 47.90 7.24
CA ASP A 631 -40.78 47.11 7.77
C ASP A 631 -41.25 47.45 9.20
N PHE A 632 -40.84 48.58 9.78
CA PHE A 632 -41.11 48.93 11.19
C PHE A 632 -40.64 47.90 12.24
N GLU A 633 -39.80 46.94 11.85
CA GLU A 633 -39.16 46.04 12.80
C GLU A 633 -38.28 46.83 13.78
N SER A 634 -38.14 46.29 15.00
CA SER A 634 -37.31 46.92 16.03
C SER A 634 -35.84 46.96 15.57
N PRO A 635 -35.15 48.11 15.60
CA PRO A 635 -33.75 48.20 15.18
C PRO A 635 -32.85 47.14 15.83
N GLY A 636 -32.03 46.49 15.01
CA GLY A 636 -31.16 45.37 15.37
C GLY A 636 -31.84 44.01 15.42
N HIS A 637 -33.07 43.84 14.92
CA HIS A 637 -33.77 42.55 14.90
C HIS A 637 -32.95 41.49 14.16
N THR A 638 -32.51 41.78 12.93
CA THR A 638 -31.69 40.89 12.10
C THR A 638 -30.46 40.39 12.86
N ALA A 639 -29.77 41.29 13.57
CA ALA A 639 -28.56 40.97 14.31
C ALA A 639 -28.82 40.10 15.56
N ARG A 640 -29.92 40.35 16.30
CA ARG A 640 -30.29 39.55 17.48
C ARG A 640 -30.75 38.15 17.09
N VAL A 641 -31.58 38.04 16.06
CA VAL A 641 -32.07 36.75 15.53
C VAL A 641 -30.91 35.90 15.03
N VAL A 642 -29.98 36.46 14.24
CA VAL A 642 -28.78 35.73 13.79
C VAL A 642 -27.95 35.25 14.98
N ALA A 643 -27.61 36.13 15.92
CA ALA A 643 -26.79 35.75 17.08
C ALA A 643 -27.45 34.69 17.99
N LEU A 644 -28.79 34.69 18.10
CA LEU A 644 -29.53 33.68 18.85
C LEU A 644 -29.68 32.37 18.08
N ALA A 645 -29.84 32.42 16.76
CA ALA A 645 -29.86 31.25 15.88
C ALA A 645 -28.52 30.51 15.88
N GLU A 646 -27.39 31.23 15.79
CA GLU A 646 -26.05 30.64 15.88
C GLU A 646 -25.84 29.91 17.21
N ARG A 647 -26.15 30.57 18.34
CA ARG A 647 -26.06 29.96 19.68
C ARG A 647 -26.98 28.74 19.82
N PHE A 648 -28.15 28.74 19.18
CA PHE A 648 -29.03 27.58 19.22
C PHE A 648 -28.49 26.43 18.37
N ALA A 649 -27.98 26.71 17.16
CA ALA A 649 -27.32 25.72 16.31
C ALA A 649 -26.08 25.09 16.95
N GLU A 650 -25.29 25.85 17.71
CA GLU A 650 -24.21 25.30 18.54
C GLU A 650 -24.72 24.31 19.58
N SER A 651 -25.78 24.67 20.32
CA SER A 651 -26.36 23.79 21.35
C SER A 651 -27.04 22.54 20.80
N LEU A 652 -27.51 22.59 19.55
CA LEU A 652 -28.06 21.45 18.81
C LEU A 652 -26.98 20.62 18.10
N ALA A 653 -25.71 21.04 18.16
CA ALA A 653 -24.56 20.42 17.47
C ALA A 653 -24.76 20.30 15.95
N LEU A 654 -25.36 21.31 15.30
CA LEU A 654 -25.54 21.33 13.85
C LEU A 654 -24.18 21.37 13.13
N ASP A 655 -24.14 20.78 11.93
CA ASP A 655 -22.96 20.81 11.07
C ASP A 655 -22.70 22.20 10.45
N ALA A 656 -21.63 22.33 9.67
CA ALA A 656 -21.22 23.60 9.09
C ALA A 656 -22.23 24.13 8.05
N ASP A 657 -22.74 23.24 7.19
CA ASP A 657 -23.64 23.61 6.09
C ASP A 657 -25.03 24.01 6.67
N GLN A 658 -25.51 23.28 7.68
CA GLN A 658 -26.73 23.62 8.43
C GLN A 658 -26.62 24.95 9.19
N LYS A 659 -25.46 25.26 9.78
CA LYS A 659 -25.20 26.54 10.45
C LYS A 659 -25.18 27.70 9.44
N GLU A 660 -24.59 27.49 8.27
CA GLU A 660 -24.58 28.46 7.19
C GLU A 660 -26.00 28.72 6.67
N ALA A 661 -26.75 27.65 6.35
CA ALA A 661 -28.14 27.75 5.90
C ALA A 661 -29.08 28.40 6.93
N LEU A 662 -28.90 28.12 8.23
CA LEU A 662 -29.67 28.78 9.29
C LEU A 662 -29.35 30.28 9.39
N ARG A 663 -28.07 30.66 9.26
CA ARG A 663 -27.64 32.08 9.26
C ARG A 663 -28.16 32.83 8.04
N GLU A 664 -28.07 32.23 6.85
CA GLU A 664 -28.57 32.83 5.62
C GLU A 664 -30.10 32.91 5.58
N GLY A 665 -30.79 31.88 6.09
CA GLY A 665 -32.22 31.93 6.34
C GLY A 665 -32.59 33.04 7.32
N ALA A 666 -31.83 33.22 8.41
CA ALA A 666 -32.06 34.30 9.37
C ALA A 666 -31.94 35.70 8.76
N TYR A 667 -30.94 35.96 7.90
CA TYR A 667 -30.80 37.24 7.19
C TYR A 667 -31.95 37.55 6.21
N LEU A 668 -32.63 36.52 5.70
CA LEU A 668 -33.51 36.64 4.53
C LEU A 668 -34.95 36.13 4.75
N HIS A 669 -35.29 35.67 5.96
CA HIS A 669 -36.58 35.02 6.26
C HIS A 669 -37.79 35.83 5.77
N ASP A 670 -37.70 37.15 5.91
CA ASP A 670 -38.75 38.09 5.51
C ASP A 670 -38.50 38.82 4.18
N ILE A 671 -37.53 38.41 3.35
CA ILE A 671 -37.21 39.09 2.08
C ILE A 671 -38.40 39.23 1.13
N GLY A 672 -39.41 38.35 1.23
CA GLY A 672 -40.65 38.47 0.46
C GLY A 672 -41.50 39.69 0.81
N LYS A 673 -41.33 40.29 2.00
CA LYS A 673 -42.01 41.53 2.41
C LYS A 673 -41.66 42.71 1.50
N LEU A 674 -40.50 42.68 0.82
CA LEU A 674 -40.12 43.64 -0.23
C LEU A 674 -41.17 43.78 -1.35
N SER A 675 -41.96 42.73 -1.63
CA SER A 675 -42.98 42.75 -2.68
C SER A 675 -44.41 43.02 -2.16
N LEU A 676 -44.59 43.25 -0.86
CA LEU A 676 -45.89 43.56 -0.28
C LEU A 676 -46.24 45.05 -0.47
N PRO A 677 -47.53 45.40 -0.73
CA PRO A 677 -47.97 46.78 -0.80
C PRO A 677 -47.79 47.52 0.54
N ASP A 678 -47.32 48.76 0.48
CA ASP A 678 -47.11 49.61 1.67
C ASP A 678 -48.40 49.77 2.51
N GLU A 679 -49.57 49.80 1.88
CA GLU A 679 -50.89 49.88 2.56
C GLU A 679 -51.18 48.68 3.48
N VAL A 680 -50.57 47.52 3.20
CA VAL A 680 -50.68 46.30 4.01
C VAL A 680 -49.51 46.19 4.98
N LEU A 681 -48.30 46.50 4.50
CA LEU A 681 -47.06 46.37 5.26
C LEU A 681 -46.96 47.41 6.39
N LEU A 682 -47.21 48.68 6.06
CA LEU A 682 -47.00 49.84 6.93
C LEU A 682 -48.28 50.22 7.72
N LYS A 683 -49.28 49.34 7.77
CA LYS A 683 -50.60 49.65 8.32
C LYS A 683 -50.53 49.86 9.85
N PRO A 684 -50.90 51.05 10.37
CA PRO A 684 -50.91 51.31 11.81
C PRO A 684 -52.17 50.71 12.47
N GLY A 685 -52.24 49.37 12.58
CA GLY A 685 -53.34 48.67 13.21
C GLY A 685 -53.46 47.20 12.80
N ALA A 686 -54.56 46.55 13.22
CA ALA A 686 -54.79 45.15 12.89
C ALA A 686 -55.13 44.94 11.39
N LEU A 687 -54.50 43.94 10.78
CA LEU A 687 -54.85 43.47 9.44
C LEU A 687 -56.22 42.81 9.41
N THR A 688 -57.04 43.18 8.43
CA THR A 688 -58.27 42.48 8.04
C THR A 688 -57.96 41.07 7.53
N PRO A 689 -58.96 40.16 7.42
CA PRO A 689 -58.72 38.82 6.87
C PRO A 689 -58.13 38.82 5.46
N GLN A 690 -58.51 39.78 4.60
CA GLN A 690 -57.97 39.89 3.23
C GLN A 690 -56.52 40.40 3.23
N GLU A 691 -56.22 41.46 3.99
CA GLU A 691 -54.86 41.98 4.13
C GLU A 691 -53.92 40.95 4.78
N ARG A 692 -54.42 40.11 5.70
CA ARG A 692 -53.66 39.01 6.29
C ARG A 692 -53.25 37.96 5.25
N VAL A 693 -54.15 37.59 4.33
CA VAL A 693 -53.81 36.68 3.22
C VAL A 693 -52.72 37.29 2.33
N ILE A 694 -52.76 38.61 2.07
CA ILE A 694 -51.70 39.32 1.34
C ILE A 694 -50.37 39.26 2.12
N MET A 695 -50.38 39.61 3.41
CA MET A 695 -49.20 39.56 4.28
C MET A 695 -48.56 38.17 4.30
N GLN A 696 -49.36 37.10 4.42
CA GLN A 696 -48.88 35.71 4.42
C GLN A 696 -48.18 35.29 3.12
N THR A 697 -48.34 36.02 2.01
CA THR A 697 -47.64 35.70 0.76
C THR A 697 -46.14 35.96 0.82
N HIS A 698 -45.61 36.74 1.78
CA HIS A 698 -44.18 37.00 1.87
C HIS A 698 -43.36 35.70 1.97
N ALA A 699 -43.83 34.67 2.67
CA ALA A 699 -43.08 33.42 2.83
C ALA A 699 -42.89 32.71 1.47
N ARG A 700 -43.94 32.70 0.63
CA ARG A 700 -43.87 32.16 -0.74
C ARG A 700 -43.02 33.06 -1.66
N ILE A 701 -43.19 34.37 -1.58
CA ILE A 701 -42.43 35.31 -2.42
C ILE A 701 -40.93 35.27 -2.03
N GLY A 702 -40.63 35.20 -0.74
CA GLY A 702 -39.28 35.05 -0.21
C GLY A 702 -38.63 33.75 -0.68
N TYR A 703 -39.38 32.65 -0.72
CA TYR A 703 -38.94 31.41 -1.37
C TYR A 703 -38.65 31.60 -2.87
N ASP A 704 -39.53 32.30 -3.61
CA ASP A 704 -39.35 32.55 -5.04
C ASP A 704 -38.13 33.45 -5.35
N LEU A 705 -37.85 34.42 -4.49
CA LEU A 705 -36.66 35.27 -4.57
C LEU A 705 -35.39 34.49 -4.20
N SER A 706 -35.39 33.78 -3.06
CA SER A 706 -34.22 33.06 -2.54
C SER A 706 -33.81 31.85 -3.38
N ARG A 707 -34.77 31.07 -3.91
CA ARG A 707 -34.46 29.91 -4.78
C ARG A 707 -33.79 30.28 -6.11
N SER A 708 -33.81 31.56 -6.48
CA SER A 708 -33.07 32.07 -7.64
C SER A 708 -31.56 32.18 -7.38
N LEU A 709 -31.12 32.01 -6.13
CA LEU A 709 -29.71 31.94 -5.72
C LEU A 709 -29.31 30.46 -5.51
N PRO A 710 -28.50 29.84 -6.40
CA PRO A 710 -28.20 28.41 -6.36
C PRO A 710 -27.50 27.93 -5.08
N THR A 711 -26.91 28.84 -4.31
CA THR A 711 -26.19 28.54 -3.07
C THR A 711 -27.09 28.45 -1.84
N LEU A 712 -28.39 28.74 -1.94
CA LEU A 712 -29.31 28.86 -0.79
C LEU A 712 -30.41 27.78 -0.71
N PRO A 713 -30.21 26.49 -1.06
CA PRO A 713 -31.32 25.53 -1.16
C PRO A 713 -32.02 25.28 0.18
N GLU A 714 -31.28 25.06 1.27
CA GLU A 714 -31.86 24.85 2.61
C GLU A 714 -32.39 26.15 3.22
N ALA A 715 -31.65 27.26 3.06
CA ALA A 715 -32.09 28.59 3.51
C ALA A 715 -33.42 29.00 2.84
N SER A 716 -33.60 28.69 1.54
CA SER A 716 -34.87 28.92 0.82
C SER A 716 -36.03 28.15 1.47
N LEU A 717 -35.82 26.90 1.88
CA LEU A 717 -36.85 26.12 2.59
C LEU A 717 -37.16 26.69 3.98
N LEU A 718 -36.16 27.21 4.70
CA LEU A 718 -36.38 27.96 5.95
C LEU A 718 -37.25 29.19 5.68
N ILE A 719 -36.87 30.04 4.71
CA ILE A 719 -37.60 31.25 4.31
C ILE A 719 -39.05 30.91 3.97
N ARG A 720 -39.28 29.81 3.23
CA ARG A 720 -40.63 29.36 2.87
C ARG A 720 -41.49 28.97 4.07
N HIS A 721 -40.90 28.29 5.06
CA HIS A 721 -41.66 27.53 6.06
C HIS A 721 -41.49 28.01 7.51
N HIS A 722 -40.84 29.16 7.73
CA HIS A 722 -40.63 29.70 9.09
C HIS A 722 -41.93 30.07 9.84
N HIS A 723 -43.07 30.13 9.14
CA HIS A 723 -44.39 30.30 9.72
C HIS A 723 -45.28 29.04 9.69
N GLU A 724 -44.73 27.88 9.33
CA GLU A 724 -45.42 26.60 9.53
C GLU A 724 -45.47 26.28 11.03
N TRP A 725 -46.59 25.68 11.47
CA TRP A 725 -46.82 25.36 12.88
C TRP A 725 -46.84 23.85 13.06
N TRP A 726 -46.27 23.35 14.15
CA TRP A 726 -46.17 21.91 14.42
C TRP A 726 -47.48 21.12 14.25
N ASN A 727 -48.63 21.73 14.53
CA ASN A 727 -49.96 21.14 14.35
C ASN A 727 -50.56 21.22 12.93
N GLY A 728 -49.88 21.83 11.96
CA GLY A 728 -50.38 22.04 10.58
C GLY A 728 -51.29 23.25 10.38
N SER A 729 -51.48 24.13 11.38
CA SER A 729 -52.30 25.35 11.24
C SER A 729 -51.51 26.62 10.86
N GLY A 730 -50.25 26.44 10.44
CA GLY A 730 -49.39 27.50 9.93
C GLY A 730 -49.59 27.78 8.43
N TYR A 731 -48.63 28.48 7.83
CA TYR A 731 -48.63 28.85 6.41
C TYR A 731 -47.19 28.84 5.85
N PRO A 732 -46.97 28.76 4.52
CA PRO A 732 -47.94 28.81 3.42
C PRO A 732 -48.59 27.49 3.02
N ASP A 733 -48.02 26.34 3.39
CA ASP A 733 -48.41 25.03 2.85
C ASP A 733 -49.13 24.13 3.88
N GLY A 734 -49.18 24.52 5.16
CA GLY A 734 -49.91 23.79 6.20
C GLY A 734 -49.19 22.52 6.65
N LEU A 735 -47.86 22.55 6.65
CA LEU A 735 -47.02 21.40 6.99
C LEU A 735 -47.11 21.09 8.50
N ALA A 736 -47.23 19.81 8.84
CA ALA A 736 -47.37 19.33 10.22
C ALA A 736 -46.21 18.45 10.66
N GLY A 737 -45.79 18.61 11.92
CA GLY A 737 -44.77 17.80 12.57
C GLY A 737 -43.42 17.83 11.84
N GLN A 738 -42.88 16.65 11.58
CA GLN A 738 -41.56 16.48 10.95
C GLN A 738 -41.53 16.80 9.45
N HIS A 739 -42.69 17.01 8.79
CA HIS A 739 -42.74 17.47 7.40
C HIS A 739 -42.27 18.92 7.26
N ILE A 740 -42.34 19.72 8.32
CA ILE A 740 -41.75 21.06 8.36
C ILE A 740 -40.21 20.88 8.34
N PRO A 741 -39.49 21.55 7.42
CA PRO A 741 -38.03 21.49 7.36
C PRO A 741 -37.39 21.76 8.72
N TYR A 742 -36.35 21.00 9.05
CA TYR A 742 -35.76 21.02 10.39
C TYR A 742 -35.25 22.40 10.78
N LEU A 743 -34.53 23.09 9.89
CA LEU A 743 -34.04 24.44 10.14
C LEU A 743 -35.16 25.48 10.26
N ALA A 744 -36.31 25.29 9.58
CA ALA A 744 -37.49 26.13 9.78
C ALA A 744 -38.02 26.00 11.21
N ARG A 745 -38.22 24.76 11.70
CA ARG A 745 -38.67 24.50 13.08
C ARG A 745 -37.70 25.05 14.15
N VAL A 746 -36.39 25.01 13.87
CA VAL A 746 -35.36 25.63 14.71
C VAL A 746 -35.51 27.16 14.69
N PHE A 747 -35.68 27.76 13.51
CA PHE A 747 -35.73 29.20 13.32
C PHE A 747 -37.00 29.86 13.88
N THR A 748 -38.18 29.26 13.72
CA THR A 748 -39.46 29.80 14.26
C THR A 748 -39.41 30.02 15.77
N LEU A 749 -38.63 29.22 16.52
CA LEU A 749 -38.41 29.44 17.96
C LEU A 749 -37.57 30.68 18.25
N VAL A 750 -36.57 30.96 17.39
CA VAL A 750 -35.65 32.11 17.53
C VAL A 750 -36.38 33.40 17.21
N ASP A 751 -37.05 33.46 16.06
CA ASP A 751 -37.83 34.61 15.59
C ASP A 751 -38.92 34.99 16.60
N VAL A 752 -39.81 34.06 16.95
CA VAL A 752 -40.90 34.34 17.89
C VAL A 752 -40.37 34.73 19.28
N TYR A 753 -39.22 34.18 19.71
CA TYR A 753 -38.61 34.63 20.96
C TYR A 753 -38.12 36.08 20.89
N ASP A 754 -37.42 36.48 19.82
CA ASP A 754 -36.99 37.87 19.64
C ASP A 754 -38.19 38.83 19.59
N ALA A 755 -39.24 38.48 18.84
CA ALA A 755 -40.49 39.23 18.79
C ALA A 755 -41.26 39.26 20.13
N LEU A 756 -41.03 38.30 21.03
CA LEU A 756 -41.55 38.33 22.40
C LEU A 756 -40.71 39.23 23.32
N THR A 757 -39.38 39.19 23.22
CA THR A 757 -38.46 39.92 24.11
C THR A 757 -38.04 41.30 23.63
N SER A 758 -38.48 41.74 22.44
CA SER A 758 -38.23 43.08 21.90
C SER A 758 -39.38 44.05 22.17
N ASP A 759 -39.04 45.33 22.36
CA ASP A 759 -40.04 46.40 22.44
C ASP A 759 -40.59 46.71 21.05
N LEU A 760 -41.91 46.78 20.93
CA LEU A 760 -42.63 47.13 19.71
C LEU A 760 -43.54 48.35 19.99
N PRO A 761 -43.93 49.15 18.98
CA PRO A 761 -44.67 50.41 19.18
C PRO A 761 -45.96 50.32 20.02
N TYR A 762 -46.55 49.13 20.15
CA TYR A 762 -47.78 48.86 20.91
C TYR A 762 -47.61 47.78 22.00
N LYS A 763 -46.39 47.34 22.32
CA LYS A 763 -46.13 46.21 23.23
C LYS A 763 -44.76 46.32 23.92
N ARG A 764 -44.78 46.26 25.26
CA ARG A 764 -43.58 46.08 26.12
C ARG A 764 -42.90 44.73 25.83
N ALA A 765 -41.57 44.74 25.72
CA ALA A 765 -40.70 43.57 25.77
C ALA A 765 -41.04 42.64 26.96
N TRP A 766 -41.30 41.37 26.69
CA TRP A 766 -41.49 40.39 27.75
C TRP A 766 -40.15 40.05 28.40
N THR A 767 -40.15 39.83 29.72
CA THR A 767 -38.99 39.26 30.41
C THR A 767 -38.73 37.83 29.90
N PRO A 768 -37.49 37.32 29.99
CA PRO A 768 -37.19 35.96 29.55
C PRO A 768 -38.09 34.87 30.18
N ARG A 769 -38.55 35.07 31.43
CA ARG A 769 -39.49 34.15 32.11
C ARG A 769 -40.91 34.23 31.55
N GLU A 770 -41.41 35.44 31.24
CA GLU A 770 -42.71 35.64 30.58
C GLU A 770 -42.68 34.99 29.18
N ALA A 771 -41.62 35.22 28.40
CA ALA A 771 -41.39 34.59 27.10
C ALA A 771 -41.32 33.06 27.21
N ALA A 772 -40.54 32.51 28.14
CA ALA A 772 -40.47 31.07 28.36
C ALA A 772 -41.83 30.44 28.74
N HIS A 773 -42.66 31.13 29.52
CA HIS A 773 -44.01 30.65 29.85
C HIS A 773 -44.94 30.66 28.62
N GLY A 774 -44.91 31.72 27.81
CA GLY A 774 -45.68 31.82 26.56
C GLY A 774 -45.25 30.80 25.50
N LEU A 775 -43.95 30.54 25.36
CA LEU A 775 -43.48 29.48 24.45
C LEU A 775 -43.91 28.09 24.93
N ARG A 776 -43.91 27.83 26.26
CA ARG A 776 -44.37 26.55 26.83
C ARG A 776 -45.85 26.24 26.56
N SER A 777 -46.73 27.24 26.54
CA SER A 777 -48.15 27.03 26.23
C SER A 777 -48.42 26.75 24.74
N LEU A 778 -47.42 26.99 23.87
CA LEU A 778 -47.45 26.75 22.43
C LEU A 778 -46.66 25.48 22.01
N SER A 779 -46.24 24.67 22.99
CA SER A 779 -45.60 23.38 22.78
C SER A 779 -46.54 22.38 22.10
N GLY A 780 -46.14 21.83 20.95
CA GLY A 780 -46.95 20.88 20.20
C GLY A 780 -48.10 21.51 19.40
N THR A 781 -48.25 22.84 19.45
CA THR A 781 -49.17 23.59 18.57
C THR A 781 -48.38 24.38 17.53
N GLN A 782 -47.68 25.43 17.94
CA GLN A 782 -46.77 26.17 17.07
C GLN A 782 -45.40 25.50 17.00
N PHE A 783 -44.85 25.08 18.14
CA PHE A 783 -43.45 24.63 18.24
C PHE A 783 -43.30 23.12 18.37
N ASP A 784 -42.22 22.59 17.77
CA ASP A 784 -41.70 21.26 18.02
C ASP A 784 -41.37 21.09 19.53
N PRO A 785 -42.03 20.18 20.27
CA PRO A 785 -41.82 20.03 21.72
C PRO A 785 -40.38 19.70 22.12
N THR A 786 -39.64 19.00 21.25
CA THR A 786 -38.25 18.58 21.51
C THR A 786 -37.30 19.77 21.32
N LEU A 787 -37.47 20.52 20.23
CA LEU A 787 -36.66 21.74 20.00
C LEU A 787 -36.96 22.83 21.02
N LEU A 788 -38.22 23.03 21.40
CA LEU A 788 -38.60 23.98 22.44
C LEU A 788 -37.92 23.66 23.78
N LYS A 789 -37.87 22.38 24.17
CA LYS A 789 -37.16 21.96 25.39
C LYS A 789 -35.65 22.27 25.33
N ALA A 790 -35.02 22.04 24.17
CA ALA A 790 -33.61 22.38 23.96
C ALA A 790 -33.38 23.91 24.03
N PHE A 791 -34.24 24.69 23.39
CA PHE A 791 -34.17 26.15 23.35
C PHE A 791 -34.32 26.78 24.75
N LEU A 792 -35.28 26.32 25.56
CA LEU A 792 -35.42 26.79 26.94
C LEU A 792 -34.22 26.41 27.82
N SER A 793 -33.60 25.25 27.55
CA SER A 793 -32.37 24.82 28.23
C SER A 793 -31.18 25.73 27.89
N LEU A 794 -31.03 26.13 26.62
CA LEU A 794 -30.04 27.14 26.18
C LEU A 794 -30.22 28.48 26.90
N LEU A 795 -31.47 28.92 27.09
CA LEU A 795 -31.81 30.15 27.80
C LEU A 795 -31.67 30.04 29.34
N LYS A 796 -31.47 28.83 29.87
CA LYS A 796 -31.39 28.50 31.31
C LYS A 796 -32.70 28.77 32.07
N LEU A 797 -33.86 28.38 31.48
CA LEU A 797 -35.21 28.73 31.96
C LEU A 797 -36.19 27.55 32.10
#